data_AF-A0A1D2QUA7-F1
#
_entry.id   AF-A0A1D2QUA7-F1
#
_cell.length_a   1.000
_cell.length_b   1.000
_cell.length_c   1.000
_cell.angle_alpha   90.00
_cell.angle_beta   90.00
_cell.angle_gamma   90.00
#
_symmetry.space_group_name_H-M   'P 1'
#
loop_
_entity.id
_entity.type
_entity.pdbx_description
1 polymer ?
#
loop_
_entity_poly.entity_id
_entity_poly.type
_entity_poly.pdbx_seq_one_letter_code
_entity_poly.pdbx_strand_id
1 'polypeptide(L)'
;MMVENKSARYLVYADILGFEELAKEIAGETGVDEDSVRENYLSNPLKDKIDEIKKDKETEVCTGRDDYLLFIDNFQKTLEVINALSSIKIPIKNYENIPVEIAVGVKEFQECDYIKNSINKTKTIEFLKDDIVSPYKKKYKKEHDGEAIKETFILLTGDVFGELEGVDKKSCEEISYGGKRFYLMDKEMIETKVKVLKFLEKIGHPNSDYYKNINDVFVPPDHYGKIKRDLENQHIALIVGTPEYGKTYTSVRILWEYFNKENYTPIWFAGGDERDDSAERLKKIGDELKQKHIIYFEDPFGKTKYKSRYDLRRQIGFIVNKIKQTGDAYVIITSRNDVFEEFEKEKLSEQELDDFKTELNISIPSYGYEKRCEILSEWGESKGCKWLENNKLKDFAFKCIKEEKLPTPLSIHNFTGESKNILKKEELKKSIDEHSRETARVFADGIKELPEDWILFLSFPFISEDFDINFIKRKYNDLTKILDIKYPNDFDKILSTDDRVDKYKSHSEKNSIKFVHPSYYESLPYALDEKKVKKIFCSFLLELSKDESQFVRFRVAYAAANNFNKFPETAEKLIKELSKDENPEVRWRVAYAAANNFNKFPETAEKLINELSKDGNLEVRWMVAYAAANNFNKFHETAEKLINELSKDGNLEVRRNVAHAAANNFNKFPETAEKLIKELSRDGNPKVRGRVAHAADNNFNKFPETAEKLIKELSKDENPEVRWRVAYAAANNFNKFPETAEKLIKELSKDENPEVRWRVAHAAANNFNKFPETAEKLIKELSKDWNSEIRWNVAYAAANNFNKFPETAEKLIKELSRDGNPKVRRNVAYAAANNFNKFPETAEKLIKELSKDENPKVRGRVAYAAANNFNKFHETAEKLINELSKDGNPEVRGRVAYAAANNFNKFPETAEKLIKELSKDGNPEVRGRVAYAADNNFNKFPETAEKLIKELSKDGNPEVRGRVAYAADNNFDKFPETAEKLIKELSKDENPEVRGMAAHAADNNFDKFPETAEKLLKNLSMDENPDVRGRVAYAVAYDFNKLPVEVQNLLDGLQKELVSEIEKLSKSRHNQNREQVIDVLLNAKSKLLKESAIKIFDKIIKRRK
;
A
#
# COMPACT_ATOMS: atom_id res chain seq x y z
N MET A 1 -53.13 -21.15 6.70
CA MET A 1 -52.44 -20.67 5.49
C MET A 1 -51.39 -21.71 5.15
N MET A 2 -51.67 -22.59 4.18
CA MET A 2 -50.62 -23.43 3.59
C MET A 2 -49.61 -22.47 2.94
N VAL A 3 -48.35 -22.59 3.33
CA VAL A 3 -47.25 -21.88 2.68
C VAL A 3 -47.15 -22.48 1.28
N GLU A 4 -47.48 -21.70 0.27
CA GLU A 4 -47.30 -22.06 -1.15
C GLU A 4 -45.81 -22.33 -1.38
N ASN A 5 -45.42 -23.60 -1.45
CA ASN A 5 -44.06 -23.99 -1.81
C ASN A 5 -43.95 -23.89 -3.33
N LYS A 6 -43.56 -22.72 -3.83
CA LYS A 6 -43.24 -22.52 -5.25
C LYS A 6 -41.89 -23.17 -5.55
N SER A 7 -41.83 -24.18 -6.43
CA SER A 7 -40.57 -24.66 -7.00
C SER A 7 -40.30 -23.91 -8.31
N ALA A 8 -39.26 -23.07 -8.35
CA ALA A 8 -38.77 -22.53 -9.62
C ALA A 8 -38.07 -23.65 -10.41
N ARG A 9 -38.38 -23.79 -11.71
CA ARG A 9 -37.68 -24.70 -12.61
C ARG A 9 -36.95 -23.94 -13.71
N TYR A 10 -35.79 -24.44 -14.10
CA TYR A 10 -35.05 -23.98 -15.27
C TYR A 10 -35.66 -24.58 -16.53
N LEU A 11 -35.80 -23.74 -17.56
CA LEU A 11 -36.33 -24.09 -18.86
C LEU A 11 -35.18 -24.04 -19.86
N VAL A 12 -34.88 -25.15 -20.52
CA VAL A 12 -33.87 -25.21 -21.59
C VAL A 12 -34.57 -25.50 -22.91
N TYR A 13 -34.65 -24.51 -23.78
CA TYR A 13 -35.04 -24.68 -25.17
C TYR A 13 -33.78 -25.03 -25.98
N ALA A 14 -33.87 -26.04 -26.83
CA ALA A 14 -32.81 -26.46 -27.74
C ALA A 14 -33.40 -26.78 -29.11
N ASP A 15 -32.82 -26.24 -30.17
CA ASP A 15 -33.29 -26.42 -31.55
C ASP A 15 -32.06 -26.53 -32.48
N ILE A 16 -32.15 -27.34 -33.54
CA ILE A 16 -31.05 -27.47 -34.50
C ILE A 16 -30.98 -26.20 -35.33
N LEU A 17 -29.85 -25.50 -35.25
CA LEU A 17 -29.69 -24.20 -35.86
C LEU A 17 -29.76 -24.33 -37.39
N GLY A 18 -30.85 -23.81 -37.96
CA GLY A 18 -31.08 -23.81 -39.40
C GLY A 18 -31.39 -25.20 -39.98
N PHE A 19 -32.04 -26.09 -39.22
CA PHE A 19 -32.33 -27.49 -39.54
C PHE A 19 -32.49 -27.82 -41.05
N GLU A 20 -33.44 -27.18 -41.74
CA GLU A 20 -33.71 -27.44 -43.17
C GLU A 20 -32.58 -26.97 -44.10
N GLU A 21 -31.94 -25.84 -43.82
CA GLU A 21 -30.84 -25.31 -44.65
C GLU A 21 -29.52 -26.04 -44.34
N LEU A 22 -29.28 -26.39 -43.08
CA LEU A 22 -28.14 -27.20 -42.66
C LEU A 22 -28.17 -28.58 -43.29
N ALA A 23 -29.36 -29.20 -43.37
CA ALA A 23 -29.52 -30.48 -44.05
C ALA A 23 -29.18 -30.41 -45.55
N LYS A 24 -29.60 -29.34 -46.24
CA LYS A 24 -29.26 -29.08 -47.65
C LYS A 24 -27.76 -28.84 -47.84
N GLU A 25 -27.14 -28.07 -46.97
CA GLU A 25 -25.70 -27.78 -46.99
C GLU A 25 -24.90 -29.09 -46.85
N ILE A 26 -25.19 -29.88 -45.82
CA ILE A 26 -24.54 -31.17 -45.57
C ILE A 26 -24.80 -32.16 -46.72
N ALA A 27 -26.04 -32.24 -47.23
CA ALA A 27 -26.38 -33.11 -48.36
C ALA A 27 -25.58 -32.75 -49.61
N GLY A 28 -25.43 -31.44 -49.89
CA GLY A 28 -24.62 -30.92 -50.99
C GLY A 28 -23.12 -31.23 -50.84
N GLU A 29 -22.58 -31.17 -49.62
CA GLU A 29 -21.17 -31.45 -49.35
C GLU A 29 -20.81 -32.94 -49.32
N THR A 30 -21.72 -33.78 -48.83
CA THR A 30 -21.46 -35.21 -48.58
C THR A 30 -22.03 -36.15 -49.65
N GLY A 31 -22.98 -35.67 -50.46
CA GLY A 31 -23.72 -36.47 -51.44
C GLY A 31 -24.75 -37.43 -50.82
N VAL A 32 -25.02 -37.32 -49.51
CA VAL A 32 -26.07 -38.07 -48.81
C VAL A 32 -27.42 -37.41 -49.11
N ASP A 33 -28.47 -38.22 -49.24
CA ASP A 33 -29.84 -37.74 -49.43
C ASP A 33 -30.30 -36.82 -48.28
N GLU A 34 -30.97 -35.72 -48.61
CA GLU A 34 -31.37 -34.67 -47.66
C GLU A 34 -32.29 -35.21 -46.55
N ASP A 35 -33.21 -36.14 -46.85
CA ASP A 35 -34.07 -36.77 -45.84
C ASP A 35 -33.24 -37.64 -44.89
N SER A 36 -32.27 -38.38 -45.44
CA SER A 36 -31.33 -39.17 -44.63
C SER A 36 -30.42 -38.28 -43.75
N VAL A 37 -29.99 -37.11 -44.22
CA VAL A 37 -29.24 -36.14 -43.40
C VAL A 37 -30.10 -35.64 -42.24
N ARG A 38 -31.33 -35.20 -42.54
CA ARG A 38 -32.28 -34.72 -41.52
C ARG A 38 -32.54 -35.76 -40.44
N GLU A 39 -32.81 -37.00 -40.84
CA GLU A 39 -33.14 -38.05 -39.89
C GLU A 39 -31.90 -38.59 -39.16
N ASN A 40 -30.91 -39.11 -39.88
CA ASN A 40 -29.84 -39.92 -39.28
C ASN A 40 -28.67 -39.12 -38.72
N TYR A 41 -28.45 -37.89 -39.20
CA TYR A 41 -27.29 -37.09 -38.82
C TYR A 41 -27.66 -35.85 -37.99
N LEU A 42 -28.92 -35.42 -37.99
CA LEU A 42 -29.37 -34.25 -37.24
C LEU A 42 -30.39 -34.63 -36.15
N SER A 43 -31.60 -35.06 -36.54
CA SER A 43 -32.69 -35.35 -35.59
C SER A 43 -32.40 -36.54 -34.67
N ASN A 44 -31.92 -37.67 -35.19
CA ASN A 44 -31.65 -38.87 -34.38
C ASN A 44 -30.55 -38.63 -33.33
N PRO A 45 -29.38 -38.04 -33.66
CA PRO A 45 -28.36 -37.76 -32.64
C PRO A 45 -28.83 -36.81 -31.54
N LEU A 46 -29.62 -35.78 -31.88
CA LEU A 46 -30.21 -34.89 -30.87
C LEU A 46 -31.22 -35.64 -29.99
N LYS A 47 -32.10 -36.44 -30.60
CA LYS A 47 -33.08 -37.26 -29.89
C LYS A 47 -32.42 -38.26 -28.95
N ASP A 48 -31.38 -38.96 -29.41
CA ASP A 48 -30.61 -39.92 -28.61
C ASP A 48 -29.96 -39.25 -27.40
N LYS A 49 -29.39 -38.04 -27.59
CA LYS A 49 -28.83 -37.26 -26.48
C LYS A 49 -29.90 -36.80 -25.49
N ILE A 50 -31.07 -36.39 -25.98
CA ILE A 50 -32.21 -36.03 -25.13
C ILE A 50 -32.73 -37.25 -24.35
N ASP A 51 -32.78 -38.43 -24.98
CA ASP A 51 -33.21 -39.66 -24.33
C ASP A 51 -32.19 -40.18 -23.30
N GLU A 52 -30.89 -39.87 -23.48
CA GLU A 52 -29.86 -40.05 -22.45
C GLU A 52 -30.11 -39.15 -21.24
N ILE A 53 -30.40 -37.85 -21.47
CA ILE A 53 -30.69 -36.87 -20.42
C ILE A 53 -31.96 -37.26 -19.64
N LYS A 54 -33.01 -37.75 -20.31
CA LYS A 54 -34.29 -38.18 -19.69
C LYS A 54 -34.18 -39.37 -18.74
N LYS A 55 -33.13 -40.19 -18.82
CA LYS A 55 -32.95 -41.32 -17.88
C LYS A 55 -32.74 -40.82 -16.45
N ASP A 56 -32.38 -39.55 -16.30
CA ASP A 56 -32.34 -38.84 -15.04
C ASP A 56 -33.77 -38.41 -14.62
N LYS A 57 -34.20 -38.77 -13.40
CA LYS A 57 -35.59 -38.55 -12.94
C LYS A 57 -35.95 -37.08 -12.69
N GLU A 58 -34.97 -36.19 -12.82
CA GLU A 58 -35.07 -34.75 -12.54
C GLU A 58 -35.32 -33.89 -13.79
N THR A 59 -35.66 -34.50 -14.94
CA THR A 59 -35.88 -33.77 -16.21
C THR A 59 -37.16 -34.19 -16.94
N GLU A 60 -38.05 -33.23 -17.18
CA GLU A 60 -39.24 -33.41 -18.05
C GLU A 60 -38.97 -32.82 -19.45
N VAL A 61 -39.51 -33.42 -20.51
CA VAL A 61 -39.22 -33.01 -21.90
C VAL A 61 -40.49 -32.92 -22.75
N CYS A 62 -40.61 -31.83 -23.51
CA CYS A 62 -41.57 -31.68 -24.61
C CYS A 62 -40.83 -31.71 -25.97
N THR A 63 -41.41 -32.32 -27.00
CA THR A 63 -40.71 -32.69 -28.24
C THR A 63 -41.39 -32.16 -29.52
N GLY A 64 -40.60 -31.64 -30.45
CA GLY A 64 -40.88 -31.53 -31.89
C GLY A 64 -39.95 -32.42 -32.74
N ARG A 65 -39.75 -32.09 -34.03
CA ARG A 65 -38.90 -32.87 -34.96
C ARG A 65 -37.41 -32.50 -34.83
N ASP A 66 -37.14 -31.23 -34.57
CA ASP A 66 -35.84 -30.57 -34.48
C ASP A 66 -35.68 -29.73 -33.20
N ASP A 67 -36.77 -29.42 -32.49
CA ASP A 67 -36.78 -28.65 -31.24
C ASP A 67 -37.25 -29.44 -30.00
N TYR A 68 -36.66 -29.10 -28.85
CA TYR A 68 -36.95 -29.69 -27.55
C TYR A 68 -37.02 -28.62 -26.46
N LEU A 69 -37.92 -28.81 -25.50
CA LEU A 69 -38.00 -28.01 -24.27
C LEU A 69 -37.84 -28.92 -23.06
N LEU A 70 -36.80 -28.68 -22.27
CA LEU A 70 -36.49 -29.41 -21.03
C LEU A 70 -36.81 -28.58 -19.79
N PHE A 71 -37.33 -29.23 -18.76
CA PHE A 71 -37.58 -28.66 -17.44
C PHE A 71 -36.63 -29.30 -16.43
N ILE A 72 -35.84 -28.50 -15.72
CA ILE A 72 -34.76 -28.96 -14.84
C ILE A 72 -34.90 -28.28 -13.48
N ASP A 73 -34.74 -29.03 -12.40
CA ASP A 73 -34.93 -28.52 -11.02
C ASP A 73 -33.67 -27.88 -10.40
N ASN A 74 -32.49 -28.05 -11.03
CA ASN A 74 -31.19 -27.63 -10.50
C ASN A 74 -30.36 -26.84 -11.54
N PHE A 75 -29.78 -25.71 -11.13
CA PHE A 75 -28.92 -24.88 -11.98
C PHE A 75 -27.64 -25.60 -12.42
N GLN A 76 -26.99 -26.34 -11.52
CA GLN A 76 -25.80 -27.15 -11.85
C GLN A 76 -26.13 -28.16 -12.94
N LYS A 77 -27.28 -28.83 -12.80
CA LYS A 77 -27.77 -29.78 -13.81
C LYS A 77 -28.11 -29.10 -15.13
N THR A 78 -28.63 -27.87 -15.06
CA THR A 78 -28.89 -27.04 -16.23
C THR A 78 -27.60 -26.79 -17.03
N LEU A 79 -26.48 -26.49 -16.37
CA LEU A 79 -25.18 -26.34 -17.03
C LEU A 79 -24.69 -27.66 -17.66
N GLU A 80 -24.87 -28.80 -16.99
CA GLU A 80 -24.55 -30.12 -17.56
C GLU A 80 -25.35 -30.43 -18.81
N VAL A 81 -26.66 -30.13 -18.79
CA VAL A 81 -27.56 -30.35 -19.93
C VAL A 81 -27.18 -29.45 -21.10
N ILE A 82 -26.93 -28.16 -20.86
CA ILE A 82 -26.47 -27.24 -21.91
C ILE A 82 -25.17 -27.75 -22.55
N ASN A 83 -24.20 -28.19 -21.73
CA ASN A 83 -22.95 -28.76 -22.21
C ASN A 83 -23.15 -30.04 -23.04
N ALA A 84 -24.08 -30.89 -22.62
CA ALA A 84 -24.40 -32.13 -23.32
C ALA A 84 -25.04 -31.88 -24.69
N LEU A 85 -25.90 -30.86 -24.80
CA LEU A 85 -26.58 -30.47 -26.03
C LEU A 85 -25.65 -29.72 -27.00
N SER A 86 -24.73 -28.90 -26.50
CA SER A 86 -23.78 -28.14 -27.34
C SER A 86 -22.60 -28.97 -27.88
N SER A 87 -22.50 -30.24 -27.48
CA SER A 87 -21.38 -31.15 -27.76
C SER A 87 -21.79 -32.45 -28.47
N ILE A 88 -22.90 -32.42 -29.20
CA ILE A 88 -23.41 -33.60 -29.94
C ILE A 88 -22.56 -33.81 -31.19
N LYS A 89 -21.71 -34.83 -31.17
CA LYS A 89 -20.82 -35.16 -32.29
C LYS A 89 -21.54 -35.86 -33.43
N ILE A 90 -21.17 -35.52 -34.66
CA ILE A 90 -21.67 -36.14 -35.89
C ILE A 90 -20.52 -36.60 -36.78
N PRO A 91 -20.64 -37.75 -37.45
CA PRO A 91 -19.56 -38.28 -38.29
C PRO A 91 -19.56 -37.64 -39.69
N ILE A 92 -19.58 -36.31 -39.76
CA ILE A 92 -19.56 -35.52 -41.01
C ILE A 92 -18.28 -34.69 -41.05
N LYS A 93 -17.57 -34.75 -42.18
CA LYS A 93 -16.33 -34.01 -42.39
C LYS A 93 -16.61 -32.49 -42.32
N ASN A 94 -15.78 -31.73 -41.61
CA ASN A 94 -15.92 -30.29 -41.32
C ASN A 94 -16.97 -29.91 -40.27
N TYR A 95 -17.74 -30.86 -39.71
CA TYR A 95 -18.67 -30.60 -38.60
C TYR A 95 -18.28 -31.44 -37.38
N GLU A 96 -17.65 -30.81 -36.37
CA GLU A 96 -17.28 -31.52 -35.14
C GLU A 96 -18.52 -31.81 -34.26
N ASN A 97 -19.43 -30.84 -34.16
CA ASN A 97 -20.67 -30.96 -33.40
C ASN A 97 -21.85 -30.40 -34.22
N ILE A 98 -23.07 -30.83 -33.90
CA ILE A 98 -24.30 -30.23 -34.43
C ILE A 98 -24.41 -28.78 -33.92
N PRO A 99 -24.60 -27.77 -34.79
CA PRO A 99 -24.97 -26.42 -34.37
C PRO A 99 -26.36 -26.41 -33.73
N VAL A 100 -26.44 -26.02 -32.46
CA VAL A 100 -27.70 -25.95 -31.70
C VAL A 100 -27.91 -24.54 -31.18
N GLU A 101 -29.14 -24.03 -31.26
CA GLU A 101 -29.54 -22.82 -30.54
C GLU A 101 -30.13 -23.18 -29.18
N ILE A 102 -29.55 -22.67 -28.11
CA ILE A 102 -29.98 -22.96 -26.75
C ILE A 102 -30.45 -21.67 -26.09
N ALA A 103 -31.64 -21.69 -25.49
CA ALA A 103 -32.15 -20.59 -24.68
C ALA A 103 -32.60 -21.10 -23.30
N VAL A 104 -32.17 -20.39 -22.25
CA VAL A 104 -32.37 -20.79 -20.86
C VAL A 104 -33.15 -19.71 -20.12
N GLY A 105 -34.22 -20.11 -19.44
CA GLY A 105 -35.01 -19.23 -18.58
C GLY A 105 -35.37 -19.88 -17.25
N VAL A 106 -35.97 -19.10 -16.35
CA VAL A 106 -36.57 -19.59 -15.09
C VAL A 106 -38.07 -19.35 -15.12
N LYS A 107 -38.84 -20.28 -14.59
CA LYS A 107 -40.28 -20.10 -14.37
C LYS A 107 -40.72 -20.69 -13.04
N GLU A 108 -41.47 -19.91 -12.26
CA GLU A 108 -42.12 -20.37 -11.03
C GLU A 108 -43.44 -21.09 -11.36
N PHE A 109 -43.68 -22.25 -10.75
CA PHE A 109 -44.93 -23.02 -10.90
C PHE A 109 -45.68 -23.08 -9.56
N GLN A 110 -47.03 -23.06 -9.60
CA GLN A 110 -47.87 -23.32 -8.42
C GLN A 110 -48.20 -24.83 -8.36
N GLU A 111 -48.29 -25.44 -7.16
CA GLU A 111 -48.60 -26.88 -6.98
C GLU A 111 -49.85 -27.36 -7.75
N CYS A 112 -50.81 -26.47 -8.01
CA CYS A 112 -52.04 -26.76 -8.77
C CYS A 112 -51.80 -27.02 -10.27
N ASP A 113 -50.65 -26.63 -10.82
CA ASP A 113 -50.28 -26.85 -12.23
C ASP A 113 -49.83 -28.30 -12.51
N TYR A 114 -49.52 -29.09 -11.48
CA TYR A 114 -49.11 -30.50 -11.61
C TYR A 114 -50.26 -31.45 -11.96
N ILE A 115 -51.52 -31.06 -11.70
CA ILE A 115 -52.70 -31.95 -11.79
C ILE A 115 -53.44 -31.81 -13.13
N LYS A 116 -53.12 -30.80 -13.93
CA LYS A 116 -53.60 -30.67 -15.32
C LYS A 116 -52.38 -30.56 -16.22
N ASN A 117 -52.28 -31.43 -17.23
CA ASN A 117 -51.31 -31.43 -18.34
C ASN A 117 -51.31 -30.11 -19.18
N SER A 118 -51.49 -28.95 -18.58
CA SER A 118 -51.62 -27.64 -19.21
C SER A 118 -50.49 -26.70 -18.82
N ILE A 119 -49.24 -27.19 -18.85
CA ILE A 119 -48.16 -26.29 -19.28
C ILE A 119 -48.58 -25.83 -20.67
N ASN A 120 -48.89 -24.54 -20.84
CA ASN A 120 -49.19 -24.00 -22.17
C ASN A 120 -47.88 -23.99 -22.97
N LYS A 121 -47.57 -25.13 -23.58
CA LYS A 121 -46.32 -25.44 -24.29
C LYS A 121 -46.02 -24.36 -25.33
N THR A 122 -47.06 -23.93 -26.03
CA THR A 122 -47.00 -22.85 -27.02
C THR A 122 -46.52 -21.54 -26.40
N LYS A 123 -47.12 -21.08 -25.29
CA LYS A 123 -46.73 -19.83 -24.63
C LYS A 123 -45.32 -19.84 -24.03
N THR A 124 -44.85 -20.98 -23.54
CA THR A 124 -43.51 -21.09 -22.94
C THR A 124 -42.42 -21.17 -24.02
N ILE A 125 -42.70 -21.84 -25.14
CA ILE A 125 -41.84 -21.82 -26.34
C ILE A 125 -41.83 -20.41 -26.95
N GLU A 126 -42.99 -19.76 -27.10
CA GLU A 126 -43.10 -18.36 -27.53
C GLU A 126 -42.24 -17.44 -26.66
N PHE A 127 -42.23 -17.60 -25.33
CA PHE A 127 -41.38 -16.79 -24.45
C PHE A 127 -39.87 -16.90 -24.79
N LEU A 128 -39.29 -18.11 -24.83
CA LEU A 128 -37.85 -18.25 -25.12
C LEU A 128 -37.52 -17.94 -26.59
N LYS A 129 -38.39 -18.34 -27.52
CA LYS A 129 -38.18 -18.21 -28.97
C LYS A 129 -38.42 -16.79 -29.48
N ASP A 130 -39.48 -16.11 -29.02
CA ASP A 130 -39.85 -14.78 -29.52
C ASP A 130 -39.20 -13.64 -28.73
N ASP A 131 -38.93 -13.82 -27.43
CA ASP A 131 -38.36 -12.74 -26.60
C ASP A 131 -36.83 -12.75 -26.54
N ILE A 132 -36.16 -13.87 -26.88
CA ILE A 132 -34.71 -14.02 -26.75
C ILE A 132 -34.07 -14.50 -28.06
N VAL A 133 -34.41 -15.70 -28.55
CA VAL A 133 -33.76 -16.30 -29.74
C VAL A 133 -34.01 -15.48 -31.01
N SER A 134 -35.27 -15.14 -31.31
CA SER A 134 -35.64 -14.39 -32.51
C SER A 134 -35.06 -12.97 -32.55
N PRO A 135 -35.09 -12.18 -31.45
CA PRO A 135 -34.40 -10.91 -31.35
C PRO A 135 -32.89 -11.03 -31.59
N TYR A 136 -32.23 -12.05 -31.03
CA TYR A 136 -30.80 -12.28 -31.25
C TYR A 136 -30.48 -12.55 -32.73
N LYS A 137 -31.20 -13.47 -33.36
CA LYS A 137 -31.06 -13.77 -34.80
C LYS A 137 -31.26 -12.53 -35.68
N LYS A 138 -32.24 -11.68 -35.35
CA LYS A 138 -32.50 -10.41 -36.07
C LYS A 138 -31.38 -9.38 -35.86
N LYS A 139 -30.85 -9.26 -34.63
CA LYS A 139 -29.69 -8.41 -34.32
C LYS A 139 -28.47 -8.89 -35.11
N TYR A 140 -28.14 -10.18 -35.03
CA TYR A 140 -26.98 -10.76 -35.71
C TYR A 140 -27.03 -10.54 -37.22
N LYS A 141 -28.16 -10.85 -37.88
CA LYS A 141 -28.36 -10.60 -39.32
C LYS A 141 -28.19 -9.13 -39.69
N LYS A 142 -28.59 -8.20 -38.83
CA LYS A 142 -28.42 -6.76 -39.06
C LYS A 142 -26.95 -6.33 -38.94
N GLU A 143 -26.20 -6.95 -38.04
CA GLU A 143 -24.80 -6.62 -37.76
C GLU A 143 -23.81 -7.30 -38.72
N HIS A 144 -24.22 -8.40 -39.37
CA HIS A 144 -23.40 -9.21 -40.26
C HIS A 144 -23.97 -9.26 -41.68
N ASP A 145 -24.45 -8.14 -42.22
CA ASP A 145 -24.87 -7.98 -43.63
C ASP A 145 -25.83 -9.06 -44.18
N GLY A 146 -26.72 -9.57 -43.32
CA GLY A 146 -27.72 -10.59 -43.68
C GLY A 146 -27.28 -12.04 -43.48
N GLU A 147 -26.05 -12.28 -43.02
CA GLU A 147 -25.53 -13.62 -42.74
C GLU A 147 -26.30 -14.34 -41.62
N ALA A 148 -26.48 -15.65 -41.78
CA ALA A 148 -27.08 -16.51 -40.76
C ALA A 148 -26.01 -17.02 -39.80
N ILE A 149 -26.37 -17.16 -38.52
CA ILE A 149 -25.50 -17.76 -37.50
C ILE A 149 -25.28 -19.22 -37.88
N LYS A 150 -24.02 -19.67 -37.89
CA LYS A 150 -23.63 -21.06 -38.22
C LYS A 150 -23.12 -21.87 -37.03
N GLU A 151 -22.84 -21.22 -35.90
CA GLU A 151 -22.28 -21.85 -34.71
C GLU A 151 -23.31 -21.93 -33.57
N THR A 152 -23.09 -22.87 -32.65
CA THR A 152 -23.91 -23.01 -31.44
C THR A 152 -23.86 -21.73 -30.61
N PHE A 153 -25.02 -21.26 -30.16
CA PHE A 153 -25.10 -20.11 -29.24
C PHE A 153 -26.04 -20.41 -28.07
N ILE A 154 -25.76 -19.79 -26.93
CA ILE A 154 -26.46 -20.04 -25.67
C ILE A 154 -26.92 -18.71 -25.09
N LEU A 155 -28.23 -18.53 -24.96
CA LEU A 155 -28.84 -17.29 -24.47
C LEU A 155 -29.50 -17.51 -23.12
N LEU A 156 -29.31 -16.56 -22.20
CA LEU A 156 -29.88 -16.56 -20.86
C LEU A 156 -30.87 -15.41 -20.67
N THR A 157 -31.98 -15.66 -19.97
CA THR A 157 -32.80 -14.58 -19.43
C THR A 157 -32.04 -13.81 -18.33
N GLY A 158 -32.49 -12.60 -18.00
CA GLY A 158 -31.90 -11.82 -16.91
C GLY A 158 -32.00 -12.49 -15.54
N ASP A 159 -33.03 -13.29 -15.31
CA ASP A 159 -33.18 -14.06 -14.07
C ASP A 159 -32.09 -15.13 -13.94
N VAL A 160 -31.85 -15.90 -15.02
CA VAL A 160 -30.78 -16.92 -15.05
C VAL A 160 -29.39 -16.26 -14.92
N PHE A 161 -29.16 -15.14 -15.60
CA PHE A 161 -27.92 -14.37 -15.46
C PHE A 161 -27.73 -13.83 -14.04
N GLY A 162 -28.82 -13.54 -13.32
CA GLY A 162 -28.81 -13.12 -11.92
C GLY A 162 -28.13 -14.13 -11.00
N GLU A 163 -28.29 -15.43 -11.28
CA GLU A 163 -27.80 -16.55 -10.47
C GLU A 163 -26.32 -16.89 -10.68
N LEU A 164 -25.71 -16.39 -11.76
CA LEU A 164 -24.27 -16.57 -12.02
C LEU A 164 -23.40 -15.86 -10.96
N GLU A 165 -22.18 -16.35 -10.70
CA GLU A 165 -21.22 -15.67 -9.84
C GLU A 165 -20.44 -14.57 -10.59
N GLY A 166 -19.68 -13.73 -9.86
CA GLY A 166 -19.06 -12.52 -10.43
C GLY A 166 -18.17 -12.77 -11.66
N VAL A 167 -17.35 -13.84 -11.63
CA VAL A 167 -16.47 -14.21 -12.75
C VAL A 167 -17.29 -14.72 -13.94
N ASP A 168 -18.32 -15.52 -13.67
CA ASP A 168 -19.20 -16.10 -14.70
C ASP A 168 -19.96 -15.03 -15.48
N LYS A 169 -20.41 -13.99 -14.78
CA LYS A 169 -21.11 -12.86 -15.39
C LYS A 169 -20.25 -12.12 -16.40
N LYS A 170 -18.92 -12.05 -16.20
CA LYS A 170 -17.99 -11.43 -17.15
C LYS A 170 -17.86 -12.23 -18.44
N SER A 171 -18.15 -13.54 -18.40
CA SER A 171 -18.13 -14.43 -19.57
C SER A 171 -19.46 -14.42 -20.34
N CYS A 172 -20.36 -13.48 -20.02
CA CYS A 172 -21.61 -13.27 -20.72
C CYS A 172 -21.65 -11.86 -21.32
N GLU A 173 -22.06 -11.74 -22.58
CA GLU A 173 -22.33 -10.46 -23.24
C GLU A 173 -23.79 -10.05 -23.01
N GLU A 174 -24.04 -8.86 -22.46
CA GLU A 174 -25.40 -8.31 -22.38
C GLU A 174 -25.87 -7.84 -23.76
N ILE A 175 -27.00 -8.37 -24.21
CA ILE A 175 -27.62 -8.03 -25.49
C ILE A 175 -28.94 -7.30 -25.23
N SER A 176 -29.05 -6.11 -25.83
CA SER A 176 -30.27 -5.31 -25.84
C SER A 176 -30.75 -5.08 -27.27
N TYR A 177 -31.92 -5.63 -27.63
CA TYR A 177 -32.51 -5.47 -28.97
C TYR A 177 -34.04 -5.49 -28.90
N GLY A 178 -34.71 -4.57 -29.61
CA GLY A 178 -36.17 -4.52 -29.67
C GLY A 178 -36.87 -4.28 -28.31
N GLY A 179 -36.19 -3.65 -27.34
CA GLY A 179 -36.72 -3.43 -25.99
C GLY A 179 -36.62 -4.64 -25.05
N LYS A 180 -36.00 -5.74 -25.50
CA LYS A 180 -35.71 -6.94 -24.69
C LYS A 180 -34.22 -6.96 -24.28
N ARG A 181 -33.94 -7.51 -23.11
CA ARG A 181 -32.59 -7.69 -22.55
C ARG A 181 -32.36 -9.17 -22.21
N PHE A 182 -31.26 -9.72 -22.69
CA PHE A 182 -30.83 -11.11 -22.47
C PHE A 182 -29.31 -11.20 -22.59
N TYR A 183 -28.73 -12.36 -22.30
CA TYR A 183 -27.28 -12.51 -22.16
C TYR A 183 -26.77 -13.67 -23.02
N LEU A 184 -25.75 -13.42 -23.85
CA LEU A 184 -25.07 -14.45 -24.62
C LEU A 184 -23.93 -15.02 -23.78
N MET A 185 -23.98 -16.32 -23.50
CA MET A 185 -23.00 -17.00 -22.65
C MET A 185 -21.94 -17.72 -23.48
N ASP A 186 -20.68 -17.60 -23.06
CA ASP A 186 -19.55 -18.32 -23.65
C ASP A 186 -19.66 -19.84 -23.42
N LYS A 187 -19.51 -20.61 -24.49
CA LYS A 187 -19.53 -22.09 -24.46
C LYS A 187 -18.33 -22.67 -23.72
N GLU A 188 -17.14 -22.11 -23.88
CA GLU A 188 -15.90 -22.66 -23.27
C GLU A 188 -15.94 -22.59 -21.73
N MET A 189 -16.62 -21.56 -21.21
CA MET A 189 -16.86 -21.37 -19.79
C MET A 189 -17.67 -22.53 -19.19
N ILE A 190 -18.73 -22.97 -19.86
CA ILE A 190 -19.59 -24.07 -19.39
C ILE A 190 -18.81 -25.39 -19.38
N GLU A 191 -18.06 -25.66 -20.43
CA GLU A 191 -17.21 -26.86 -20.53
C GLU A 191 -16.23 -26.92 -19.36
N THR A 192 -15.60 -25.78 -19.04
CA THR A 192 -14.66 -25.67 -17.92
C THR A 192 -15.36 -25.92 -16.58
N LYS A 193 -16.55 -25.34 -16.37
CA LYS A 193 -17.33 -25.54 -15.14
C LYS A 193 -17.78 -26.97 -14.92
N VAL A 194 -18.34 -27.61 -15.95
CA VAL A 194 -18.77 -29.01 -15.86
C VAL A 194 -17.58 -29.92 -15.57
N LYS A 195 -16.39 -29.61 -16.10
CA LYS A 195 -15.16 -30.34 -15.74
C LYS A 195 -14.76 -30.13 -14.28
N VAL A 196 -14.84 -28.91 -13.75
CA VAL A 196 -14.54 -28.63 -12.33
C VAL A 196 -15.52 -29.38 -11.41
N LEU A 197 -16.81 -29.41 -11.73
CA LEU A 197 -17.81 -30.14 -10.94
C LEU A 197 -17.50 -31.64 -10.89
N LYS A 198 -17.18 -32.25 -12.04
CA LYS A 198 -16.72 -33.65 -12.13
C LYS A 198 -15.43 -33.90 -11.34
N PHE A 199 -14.51 -32.94 -11.34
CA PHE A 199 -13.30 -33.01 -10.53
C PHE A 199 -13.61 -33.02 -9.03
N LEU A 200 -14.48 -32.10 -8.59
CA LEU A 200 -14.91 -31.99 -7.20
C LEU A 200 -15.63 -33.24 -6.71
N GLU A 201 -16.48 -33.83 -7.54
CA GLU A 201 -17.09 -35.15 -7.27
C GLU A 201 -16.04 -36.23 -7.07
N LYS A 202 -15.04 -36.31 -7.98
CA LYS A 202 -13.97 -37.34 -7.90
C LYS A 202 -13.12 -37.25 -6.63
N ILE A 203 -12.84 -36.04 -6.15
CA ILE A 203 -12.05 -35.85 -4.92
C ILE A 203 -12.91 -35.93 -3.65
N GLY A 204 -14.23 -36.16 -3.75
CA GLY A 204 -15.13 -36.28 -2.59
C GLY A 204 -15.64 -34.96 -2.02
N HIS A 205 -15.57 -33.86 -2.78
CA HIS A 205 -15.99 -32.51 -2.36
C HIS A 205 -16.96 -31.83 -3.35
N PRO A 206 -18.06 -32.49 -3.78
CA PRO A 206 -18.94 -32.02 -4.86
C PRO A 206 -19.57 -30.64 -4.62
N ASN A 207 -19.79 -30.26 -3.34
CA ASN A 207 -20.45 -29.01 -2.97
C ASN A 207 -19.47 -27.95 -2.41
N SER A 208 -18.19 -28.02 -2.77
CA SER A 208 -17.20 -27.08 -2.21
C SER A 208 -17.26 -25.69 -2.84
N ASP A 209 -17.81 -24.72 -2.09
CA ASP A 209 -17.77 -23.29 -2.44
C ASP A 209 -16.35 -22.70 -2.46
N TYR A 210 -15.38 -23.44 -1.92
CA TYR A 210 -13.99 -23.03 -1.79
C TYR A 210 -13.15 -23.40 -3.03
N TYR A 211 -13.46 -24.52 -3.68
CA TYR A 211 -12.71 -25.05 -4.83
C TYR A 211 -13.44 -24.95 -6.17
N LYS A 212 -14.73 -24.55 -6.18
CA LYS A 212 -15.51 -24.43 -7.43
C LYS A 212 -14.97 -23.41 -8.44
N ASN A 213 -14.22 -22.41 -7.98
CA ASN A 213 -13.61 -21.37 -8.82
C ASN A 213 -12.07 -21.48 -8.85
N ILE A 214 -11.52 -22.70 -8.71
CA ILE A 214 -10.07 -22.94 -8.59
C ILE A 214 -9.24 -22.50 -9.81
N ASN A 215 -9.87 -22.21 -10.95
CA ASN A 215 -9.21 -21.61 -12.10
C ASN A 215 -9.08 -20.10 -11.99
N ASP A 216 -10.03 -19.47 -11.32
CA ASP A 216 -10.19 -18.01 -11.34
C ASP A 216 -9.50 -17.37 -10.15
N VAL A 217 -9.49 -18.04 -8.98
CA VAL A 217 -8.99 -17.43 -7.73
C VAL A 217 -7.63 -17.95 -7.26
N PHE A 218 -7.01 -18.87 -8.02
CA PHE A 218 -5.74 -19.43 -7.63
C PHE A 218 -4.56 -18.51 -7.99
N VAL A 219 -3.92 -17.98 -6.95
CA VAL A 219 -2.63 -17.29 -7.08
C VAL A 219 -1.50 -18.25 -6.70
N PRO A 220 -0.55 -18.54 -7.60
CA PRO A 220 0.52 -19.49 -7.30
C PRO A 220 1.48 -18.96 -6.23
N PRO A 221 1.84 -19.74 -5.18
CA PRO A 221 2.89 -19.35 -4.25
C PRO A 221 4.25 -19.25 -4.95
N ASP A 222 5.24 -18.54 -4.38
CA ASP A 222 6.56 -18.36 -5.03
C ASP A 222 7.26 -19.69 -5.35
N HIS A 223 6.99 -20.69 -4.53
CA HIS A 223 7.58 -22.03 -4.64
C HIS A 223 6.76 -22.99 -5.54
N TYR A 224 5.67 -22.53 -6.17
CA TYR A 224 4.78 -23.39 -6.96
C TYR A 224 5.51 -24.13 -8.09
N GLY A 225 6.36 -23.42 -8.84
CA GLY A 225 7.13 -24.03 -9.92
C GLY A 225 8.14 -25.08 -9.43
N LYS A 226 8.70 -24.91 -8.23
CA LYS A 226 9.56 -25.93 -7.60
C LYS A 226 8.74 -27.16 -7.21
N ILE A 227 7.59 -26.97 -6.56
CA ILE A 227 6.68 -28.07 -6.16
C ILE A 227 6.31 -28.92 -7.38
N LYS A 228 5.95 -28.29 -8.51
CA LYS A 228 5.61 -29.03 -9.74
C LYS A 228 6.79 -29.81 -10.30
N ARG A 229 7.96 -29.18 -10.43
CA ARG A 229 9.17 -29.87 -10.93
C ARG A 229 9.58 -31.03 -10.04
N ASP A 230 9.52 -30.84 -8.72
CA ASP A 230 9.85 -31.89 -7.75
C ASP A 230 8.87 -33.07 -7.87
N LEU A 231 7.57 -32.78 -8.00
CA LEU A 231 6.54 -33.79 -8.24
C LEU A 231 6.75 -34.52 -9.56
N GLU A 232 7.02 -33.81 -10.65
CA GLU A 232 7.24 -34.38 -11.99
C GLU A 232 8.49 -35.27 -12.04
N ASN A 233 9.59 -34.86 -11.40
CA ASN A 233 10.86 -35.56 -11.44
C ASN A 233 10.94 -36.77 -10.51
N GLN A 234 10.28 -36.71 -9.35
CA GLN A 234 10.43 -37.71 -8.29
C GLN A 234 9.13 -38.44 -7.96
N HIS A 235 8.04 -38.12 -8.68
CA HIS A 235 6.69 -38.63 -8.47
C HIS A 235 6.05 -38.27 -7.12
N ILE A 236 6.75 -37.55 -6.23
CA ILE A 236 6.32 -37.29 -4.84
C ILE A 236 6.72 -35.88 -4.41
N ALA A 237 5.81 -35.16 -3.73
CA ALA A 237 6.08 -33.85 -3.15
C ALA A 237 5.53 -33.74 -1.71
N LEU A 238 6.36 -33.27 -0.77
CA LEU A 238 5.97 -32.92 0.59
C LEU A 238 5.94 -31.38 0.74
N ILE A 239 4.75 -30.82 0.93
CA ILE A 239 4.54 -29.38 1.09
C ILE A 239 4.40 -29.09 2.59
N VAL A 240 5.42 -28.51 3.20
CA VAL A 240 5.41 -28.10 4.61
C VAL A 240 5.24 -26.60 4.74
N GLY A 241 4.63 -26.11 5.81
CA GLY A 241 4.53 -24.66 6.02
C GLY A 241 3.60 -24.26 7.14
N THR A 242 3.63 -22.97 7.47
CA THR A 242 2.83 -22.33 8.50
C THR A 242 1.31 -22.59 8.32
N PRO A 243 0.51 -22.62 9.41
CA PRO A 243 -0.95 -22.70 9.31
C PRO A 243 -1.50 -21.60 8.40
N GLU A 244 -2.55 -21.90 7.64
CA GLU A 244 -3.26 -20.93 6.76
C GLU A 244 -2.51 -20.46 5.49
N TYR A 245 -1.30 -20.92 5.23
CA TYR A 245 -0.47 -20.52 4.08
C TYR A 245 -0.81 -21.25 2.76
N GLY A 246 -2.05 -21.72 2.57
CA GLY A 246 -2.51 -22.23 1.28
C GLY A 246 -1.92 -23.58 0.83
N LYS A 247 -1.40 -24.42 1.75
CA LYS A 247 -0.90 -25.77 1.43
C LYS A 247 -1.95 -26.67 0.78
N THR A 248 -3.12 -26.79 1.43
CA THR A 248 -4.26 -27.57 0.92
C THR A 248 -4.72 -27.04 -0.44
N TYR A 249 -4.90 -25.72 -0.55
CA TYR A 249 -5.31 -25.08 -1.80
C TYR A 249 -4.33 -25.35 -2.96
N THR A 250 -3.03 -25.25 -2.69
CA THR A 250 -1.97 -25.56 -3.67
C THR A 250 -2.03 -27.02 -4.11
N SER A 251 -2.27 -27.94 -3.18
CA SER A 251 -2.35 -29.38 -3.47
C SER A 251 -3.58 -29.70 -4.34
N VAL A 252 -4.75 -29.14 -4.00
CA VAL A 252 -5.98 -29.31 -4.79
C VAL A 252 -5.82 -28.71 -6.19
N ARG A 253 -5.11 -27.58 -6.33
CA ARG A 253 -4.81 -27.01 -7.65
C ARG A 253 -3.99 -27.96 -8.52
N ILE A 254 -2.96 -28.62 -7.95
CA ILE A 254 -2.14 -29.58 -8.69
C ILE A 254 -2.99 -30.80 -9.11
N LEU A 255 -3.85 -31.31 -8.21
CA LEU A 255 -4.79 -32.38 -8.56
C LEU A 255 -5.67 -31.99 -9.76
N TRP A 256 -6.18 -30.75 -9.77
CA TRP A 256 -7.00 -30.24 -10.86
C TRP A 256 -6.22 -30.15 -12.18
N GLU A 257 -4.97 -29.69 -12.17
CA GLU A 257 -4.15 -29.60 -13.38
C GLU A 257 -3.89 -30.98 -14.02
N TYR A 258 -3.55 -31.97 -13.20
CA TYR A 258 -3.34 -33.35 -13.64
C TYR A 258 -4.64 -34.01 -14.14
N PHE A 259 -5.78 -33.72 -13.50
CA PHE A 259 -7.09 -34.17 -13.98
C PHE A 259 -7.45 -33.55 -15.34
N ASN A 260 -7.25 -32.24 -15.49
CA ASN A 260 -7.72 -31.49 -16.66
C ASN A 260 -6.81 -31.61 -17.89
N LYS A 261 -5.48 -31.49 -17.71
CA LYS A 261 -4.53 -31.48 -18.83
C LYS A 261 -3.97 -32.85 -19.17
N GLU A 262 -3.82 -33.71 -18.17
CA GLU A 262 -3.07 -34.96 -18.32
C GLU A 262 -3.93 -36.22 -18.10
N ASN A 263 -5.22 -36.02 -17.83
CA ASN A 263 -6.24 -37.07 -17.69
C ASN A 263 -5.95 -38.08 -16.56
N TYR A 264 -5.38 -37.62 -15.45
CA TYR A 264 -5.17 -38.44 -14.25
C TYR A 264 -6.45 -38.53 -13.42
N THR A 265 -6.56 -39.59 -12.63
CA THR A 265 -7.60 -39.76 -11.60
C THR A 265 -7.11 -39.15 -10.29
N PRO A 266 -7.70 -38.03 -9.82
CA PRO A 266 -7.33 -37.39 -8.57
C PRO A 266 -8.00 -38.08 -7.39
N ILE A 267 -7.27 -38.22 -6.28
CA ILE A 267 -7.76 -38.80 -5.03
C ILE A 267 -7.29 -37.92 -3.87
N TRP A 268 -8.19 -37.51 -2.98
CA TRP A 268 -7.85 -36.70 -1.81
C TRP A 268 -8.22 -37.44 -0.51
N PHE A 269 -7.24 -37.60 0.37
CA PHE A 269 -7.40 -38.05 1.74
C PHE A 269 -7.34 -36.86 2.69
N ALA A 270 -8.52 -36.38 3.10
CA ALA A 270 -8.66 -35.30 4.05
C ALA A 270 -8.08 -35.69 5.43
N GLY A 271 -7.42 -34.75 6.09
CA GLY A 271 -6.85 -34.99 7.42
C GLY A 271 -7.94 -35.01 8.48
N GLY A 272 -7.87 -35.94 9.44
CA GLY A 272 -8.38 -35.68 10.80
C GLY A 272 -9.62 -36.39 11.34
N ASP A 273 -10.03 -37.58 10.87
CA ASP A 273 -11.04 -38.34 11.64
C ASP A 273 -10.40 -39.15 12.79
N GLU A 274 -10.83 -38.87 14.02
CA GLU A 274 -10.39 -39.53 15.28
C GLU A 274 -10.79 -41.00 15.38
N ARG A 275 -11.54 -41.51 14.39
CA ARG A 275 -11.98 -42.92 14.28
C ARG A 275 -11.41 -43.66 13.09
N ASP A 276 -10.55 -43.02 12.28
CA ASP A 276 -10.09 -43.61 11.04
C ASP A 276 -8.76 -44.36 11.20
N ASP A 277 -8.81 -45.65 10.91
CA ASP A 277 -7.69 -46.57 10.83
C ASP A 277 -6.79 -46.19 9.64
N SER A 278 -6.08 -45.07 9.80
CA SER A 278 -5.27 -44.44 8.75
C SER A 278 -4.22 -45.41 8.19
N ALA A 279 -3.80 -46.39 9.00
CA ALA A 279 -2.93 -47.49 8.64
C ALA A 279 -3.57 -48.46 7.63
N GLU A 280 -4.82 -48.86 7.87
CA GLU A 280 -5.58 -49.75 7.00
C GLU A 280 -5.94 -49.07 5.67
N ARG A 281 -6.21 -47.75 5.70
CA ARG A 281 -6.41 -46.92 4.50
C ARG A 281 -5.13 -46.74 3.67
N LEU A 282 -3.99 -46.39 4.29
CA LEU A 282 -2.70 -46.28 3.59
C LEU A 282 -2.28 -47.61 2.95
N LYS A 283 -2.62 -48.73 3.59
CA LYS A 283 -2.41 -50.08 3.06
C LYS A 283 -3.30 -50.38 1.85
N LYS A 284 -4.60 -50.07 1.90
CA LYS A 284 -5.52 -50.21 0.74
C LYS A 284 -5.07 -49.38 -0.48
N ILE A 285 -4.57 -48.16 -0.27
CA ILE A 285 -4.01 -47.31 -1.34
C ILE A 285 -2.82 -47.99 -2.00
N GLY A 286 -1.94 -48.52 -1.16
CA GLY A 286 -0.81 -49.32 -1.59
C GLY A 286 -1.22 -50.61 -2.30
N ASP A 287 -2.48 -51.05 -2.29
CA ASP A 287 -2.98 -52.20 -3.09
C ASP A 287 -3.67 -51.72 -4.38
N GLU A 288 -4.36 -50.57 -4.35
CA GLU A 288 -5.18 -50.03 -5.45
C GLU A 288 -4.48 -49.02 -6.39
N LEU A 289 -3.22 -48.66 -6.11
CA LEU A 289 -2.46 -47.71 -6.94
C LEU A 289 -2.28 -48.22 -8.39
N LYS A 290 -2.78 -47.45 -9.36
CA LYS A 290 -2.73 -47.72 -10.80
C LYS A 290 -1.99 -46.61 -11.53
N GLN A 291 -1.61 -46.87 -12.79
CA GLN A 291 -1.16 -45.82 -13.72
C GLN A 291 -2.24 -44.74 -13.85
N LYS A 292 -1.82 -43.50 -14.10
CA LYS A 292 -2.67 -42.32 -14.19
C LYS A 292 -3.42 -41.98 -12.89
N HIS A 293 -2.85 -42.27 -11.72
CA HIS A 293 -3.37 -41.76 -10.43
C HIS A 293 -2.52 -40.58 -9.90
N ILE A 294 -3.18 -39.58 -9.32
CA ILE A 294 -2.54 -38.53 -8.51
C ILE A 294 -3.25 -38.43 -7.16
N ILE A 295 -2.50 -38.56 -6.08
CA ILE A 295 -3.04 -38.74 -4.72
C ILE A 295 -2.56 -37.63 -3.79
N TYR A 296 -3.45 -37.05 -3.00
CA TYR A 296 -3.13 -36.03 -1.99
C TYR A 296 -3.45 -36.52 -0.57
N PHE A 297 -2.46 -36.51 0.32
CA PHE A 297 -2.60 -36.73 1.76
C PHE A 297 -2.50 -35.42 2.54
N GLU A 298 -3.60 -35.01 3.16
CA GLU A 298 -3.64 -33.80 3.97
C GLU A 298 -3.21 -34.06 5.42
N ASP A 299 -2.08 -33.46 5.82
CA ASP A 299 -1.56 -33.42 7.19
C ASP A 299 -1.54 -34.79 7.92
N PRO A 300 -0.96 -35.85 7.33
CA PRO A 300 -1.04 -37.21 7.88
C PRO A 300 -0.26 -37.39 9.19
N PHE A 301 0.68 -36.49 9.50
CA PHE A 301 1.48 -36.47 10.72
C PHE A 301 0.75 -35.82 11.92
N GLY A 302 -0.33 -35.07 11.66
CA GLY A 302 -1.12 -34.35 12.65
C GLY A 302 -1.46 -32.91 12.23
N LYS A 303 -2.64 -32.42 12.62
CA LYS A 303 -3.11 -31.06 12.27
C LYS A 303 -2.53 -29.94 13.12
N THR A 304 -2.28 -30.18 14.41
CA THR A 304 -1.85 -29.15 15.38
C THR A 304 -0.68 -29.58 16.23
N LYS A 305 -0.51 -30.89 16.41
CA LYS A 305 0.60 -31.52 17.13
C LYS A 305 0.93 -32.84 16.45
N TYR A 306 2.16 -33.30 16.62
CA TYR A 306 2.53 -34.62 16.16
C TYR A 306 1.72 -35.72 16.85
N LYS A 307 1.26 -36.69 16.06
CA LYS A 307 0.59 -37.89 16.54
C LYS A 307 1.41 -39.11 16.16
N SER A 308 2.24 -39.57 17.10
CA SER A 308 3.05 -40.80 16.94
C SER A 308 2.17 -41.99 16.56
N ARG A 309 2.55 -42.66 15.47
CA ARG A 309 1.87 -43.84 14.92
C ARG A 309 2.94 -44.84 14.56
N TYR A 310 2.93 -45.99 15.24
CA TYR A 310 3.99 -47.01 15.24
C TYR A 310 4.45 -47.48 13.85
N ASP A 311 3.65 -47.28 12.79
CA ASP A 311 3.94 -47.72 11.42
C ASP A 311 3.85 -46.61 10.33
N LEU A 312 3.73 -45.33 10.67
CA LEU A 312 3.42 -44.28 9.68
C LEU A 312 4.52 -44.09 8.63
N ARG A 313 5.81 -44.04 9.03
CA ARG A 313 6.93 -44.00 8.09
C ARG A 313 6.95 -45.21 7.17
N ARG A 314 6.73 -46.41 7.73
CA ARG A 314 6.73 -47.67 6.98
C ARG A 314 5.64 -47.67 5.91
N GLN A 315 4.47 -47.10 6.22
CA GLN A 315 3.34 -47.00 5.29
C GLN A 315 3.59 -45.97 4.18
N ILE A 316 4.09 -44.77 4.53
CA ILE A 316 4.45 -43.76 3.53
C ILE A 316 5.58 -44.28 2.63
N GLY A 317 6.61 -44.90 3.20
CA GLY A 317 7.71 -45.52 2.44
C GLY A 317 7.25 -46.67 1.54
N PHE A 318 6.24 -47.45 1.94
CA PHE A 318 5.63 -48.46 1.06
C PHE A 318 4.96 -47.83 -0.17
N ILE A 319 4.20 -46.74 0.05
CA ILE A 319 3.53 -46.01 -1.02
C ILE A 319 4.56 -45.37 -1.97
N VAL A 320 5.59 -44.73 -1.43
CA VAL A 320 6.72 -44.15 -2.18
C VAL A 320 7.35 -45.19 -3.11
N ASN A 321 7.66 -46.37 -2.59
CA ASN A 321 8.27 -47.44 -3.37
C ASN A 321 7.34 -47.98 -4.46
N LYS A 322 6.05 -48.16 -4.16
CA LYS A 322 5.08 -48.64 -5.16
C LYS A 322 4.88 -47.63 -6.30
N ILE A 323 4.94 -46.33 -6.02
CA ILE A 323 4.85 -45.28 -7.03
C ILE A 323 6.06 -45.32 -7.96
N LYS A 324 7.26 -45.42 -7.40
CA LYS A 324 8.51 -45.60 -8.18
C LYS A 324 8.45 -46.82 -9.10
N GLN A 325 7.79 -47.91 -8.67
CA GLN A 325 7.58 -49.10 -9.50
C GLN A 325 6.50 -48.92 -10.58
N THR A 326 5.47 -48.11 -10.32
CA THR A 326 4.36 -47.87 -11.26
C THR A 326 4.76 -46.92 -12.39
N GLY A 327 5.66 -45.96 -12.11
CA GLY A 327 6.29 -45.05 -13.09
C GLY A 327 5.39 -43.94 -13.66
N ASP A 328 4.07 -44.07 -13.58
CA ASP A 328 3.08 -43.11 -14.11
C ASP A 328 1.99 -42.82 -13.05
N ALA A 329 2.41 -42.54 -11.82
CA ALA A 329 1.54 -42.16 -10.69
C ALA A 329 2.25 -41.12 -9.81
N TYR A 330 1.48 -40.29 -9.08
CA TYR A 330 2.01 -39.15 -8.32
C TYR A 330 1.38 -39.02 -6.92
N VAL A 331 2.16 -38.54 -5.93
CA VAL A 331 1.70 -38.27 -4.56
C VAL A 331 2.08 -36.88 -4.06
N ILE A 332 1.14 -36.22 -3.40
CA ILE A 332 1.34 -34.96 -2.67
C ILE A 332 1.03 -35.22 -1.19
N ILE A 333 1.89 -34.74 -0.29
CA ILE A 333 1.69 -34.80 1.16
C ILE A 333 1.80 -33.37 1.71
N THR A 334 0.93 -32.96 2.64
CA THR A 334 1.10 -31.69 3.36
C THR A 334 1.43 -31.90 4.83
N SER A 335 2.13 -30.95 5.46
CA SER A 335 2.29 -30.90 6.92
C SER A 335 2.50 -29.48 7.43
N ARG A 336 2.29 -29.25 8.72
CA ARG A 336 2.88 -28.09 9.40
C ARG A 336 4.36 -28.33 9.66
N ASN A 337 5.15 -27.25 9.71
CA ASN A 337 6.60 -27.32 9.94
C ASN A 337 6.93 -27.93 11.31
N ASP A 338 6.35 -27.38 12.37
CA ASP A 338 6.50 -27.86 13.75
C ASP A 338 6.10 -29.34 13.93
N VAL A 339 4.99 -29.75 13.32
CA VAL A 339 4.52 -31.15 13.36
C VAL A 339 5.49 -32.08 12.61
N PHE A 340 6.02 -31.64 11.46
CA PHE A 340 6.96 -32.45 10.70
C PHE A 340 8.30 -32.58 11.41
N GLU A 341 8.79 -31.51 12.05
CA GLU A 341 10.00 -31.55 12.89
C GLU A 341 9.85 -32.50 14.09
N GLU A 342 8.66 -32.60 14.69
CA GLU A 342 8.39 -33.57 15.74
C GLU A 342 8.40 -35.01 15.22
N PHE A 343 7.86 -35.24 14.01
CA PHE A 343 7.99 -36.52 13.32
C PHE A 343 9.46 -36.90 13.09
N GLU A 344 10.31 -35.95 12.70
CA GLU A 344 11.75 -36.19 12.51
C GLU A 344 12.47 -36.66 13.79
N LYS A 345 11.89 -36.40 14.97
CA LYS A 345 12.48 -36.75 16.27
C LYS A 345 12.10 -38.15 16.76
N GLU A 346 11.25 -38.90 16.03
CA GLU A 346 10.97 -40.31 16.37
C GLU A 346 12.22 -41.19 16.27
N LYS A 347 12.21 -42.36 16.91
CA LYS A 347 13.33 -43.33 17.00
C LYS A 347 13.66 -43.98 15.64
N LEU A 348 14.04 -43.17 14.67
CA LEU A 348 14.59 -43.53 13.38
C LEU A 348 16.10 -43.27 13.44
N SER A 349 16.90 -44.10 12.79
CA SER A 349 18.32 -43.80 12.65
C SER A 349 18.54 -42.55 11.77
N GLU A 350 19.65 -41.85 11.95
CA GLU A 350 19.98 -40.64 11.19
C GLU A 350 20.01 -40.92 9.67
N GLN A 351 20.53 -42.08 9.28
CA GLN A 351 20.53 -42.56 7.90
C GLN A 351 19.11 -42.82 7.37
N GLU A 352 18.23 -43.38 8.19
CA GLU A 352 16.83 -43.61 7.85
C GLU A 352 16.02 -42.32 7.67
N LEU A 353 16.36 -41.27 8.41
CA LEU A 353 15.77 -39.94 8.27
C LEU A 353 16.24 -39.24 7.01
N ASP A 354 17.54 -39.29 6.71
CA ASP A 354 18.11 -38.70 5.49
C ASP A 354 17.62 -39.42 4.23
N ASP A 355 17.52 -40.75 4.26
CA ASP A 355 16.92 -41.54 3.18
C ASP A 355 15.45 -41.13 2.96
N PHE A 356 14.69 -40.97 4.04
CA PHE A 356 13.28 -40.57 3.97
C PHE A 356 13.09 -39.11 3.51
N LYS A 357 13.99 -38.21 3.89
CA LYS A 357 14.03 -36.83 3.37
C LYS A 357 14.41 -36.78 1.90
N THR A 358 15.34 -37.63 1.47
CA THR A 358 15.70 -37.75 0.06
C THR A 358 14.52 -38.31 -0.76
N GLU A 359 13.71 -39.18 -0.16
CA GLU A 359 12.47 -39.69 -0.75
C GLU A 359 11.33 -38.65 -0.81
N LEU A 360 11.32 -37.66 0.08
CA LEU A 360 10.27 -36.64 0.18
C LEU A 360 10.80 -35.24 -0.18
N ASN A 361 10.39 -34.71 -1.34
CA ASN A 361 10.80 -33.37 -1.72
C ASN A 361 10.09 -32.29 -0.89
N ILE A 362 10.83 -31.65 0.02
CA ILE A 362 10.29 -30.60 0.90
C ILE A 362 10.20 -29.27 0.17
N SER A 363 9.01 -28.64 0.21
CA SER A 363 8.77 -27.30 -0.31
C SER A 363 7.92 -26.46 0.66
N ILE A 364 8.26 -25.18 0.81
CA ILE A 364 7.60 -24.24 1.73
C ILE A 364 6.87 -23.17 0.92
N PRO A 365 5.52 -23.10 0.90
CA PRO A 365 4.80 -22.09 0.14
C PRO A 365 4.92 -20.71 0.81
N SER A 366 5.14 -19.67 0.01
CA SER A 366 5.27 -18.28 0.46
C SER A 366 4.40 -17.35 -0.39
N TYR A 367 3.88 -16.30 0.26
CA TYR A 367 3.06 -15.25 -0.34
C TYR A 367 3.55 -13.88 0.15
N GLY A 368 4.18 -13.12 -0.74
CA GLY A 368 4.55 -11.73 -0.48
C GLY A 368 3.38 -10.75 -0.57
N TYR A 369 3.65 -9.46 -0.34
CA TYR A 369 2.65 -8.37 -0.41
C TYR A 369 1.85 -8.37 -1.72
N GLU A 370 2.53 -8.45 -2.87
CA GLU A 370 1.89 -8.39 -4.19
C GLU A 370 0.92 -9.55 -4.39
N LYS A 371 1.35 -10.77 -4.07
CA LYS A 371 0.51 -11.97 -4.15
C LYS A 371 -0.67 -11.93 -3.19
N ARG A 372 -0.52 -11.37 -1.98
CA ARG A 372 -1.66 -11.19 -1.07
C ARG A 372 -2.68 -10.19 -1.60
N CYS A 373 -2.23 -9.11 -2.26
CA CYS A 373 -3.12 -8.17 -2.93
C CYS A 373 -3.83 -8.81 -4.14
N GLU A 374 -3.14 -9.69 -4.87
CA GLU A 374 -3.70 -10.49 -5.96
C GLU A 374 -4.78 -11.43 -5.41
N ILE A 375 -4.48 -12.24 -4.39
CA ILE A 375 -5.45 -13.13 -3.72
C ILE A 375 -6.68 -12.34 -3.26
N LEU A 376 -6.48 -11.17 -2.65
CA LEU A 376 -7.58 -10.31 -2.20
C LEU A 376 -8.45 -9.85 -3.37
N SER A 377 -7.83 -9.50 -4.50
CA SER A 377 -8.54 -9.06 -5.70
C SER A 377 -9.33 -10.21 -6.30
N GLU A 378 -8.69 -11.35 -6.54
CA GLU A 378 -9.35 -12.49 -7.18
C GLU A 378 -10.54 -13.02 -6.35
N TRP A 379 -10.35 -13.19 -5.04
CA TRP A 379 -11.46 -13.59 -4.17
C TRP A 379 -12.53 -12.49 -4.05
N GLY A 380 -12.12 -11.22 -3.98
CA GLY A 380 -13.04 -10.10 -3.93
C GLY A 380 -13.91 -9.99 -5.19
N GLU A 381 -13.33 -10.22 -6.37
CA GLU A 381 -14.05 -10.25 -7.65
C GLU A 381 -14.97 -11.47 -7.74
N SER A 382 -14.46 -12.66 -7.41
CA SER A 382 -15.23 -13.90 -7.40
C SER A 382 -16.46 -13.84 -6.51
N LYS A 383 -16.32 -13.27 -5.30
CA LYS A 383 -17.44 -13.12 -4.35
C LYS A 383 -18.33 -11.91 -4.65
N GLY A 384 -17.93 -10.99 -5.53
CA GLY A 384 -18.68 -9.78 -5.87
C GLY A 384 -18.67 -8.73 -4.74
N CYS A 385 -17.50 -8.46 -4.18
CA CYS A 385 -17.30 -7.49 -3.10
C CYS A 385 -17.48 -6.05 -3.58
N LYS A 386 -18.53 -5.37 -3.09
CA LYS A 386 -18.87 -3.98 -3.49
C LYS A 386 -17.76 -2.97 -3.16
N TRP A 387 -17.00 -3.20 -2.10
CA TRP A 387 -15.89 -2.32 -1.73
C TRP A 387 -14.73 -2.35 -2.73
N LEU A 388 -14.61 -3.41 -3.55
CA LEU A 388 -13.54 -3.54 -4.54
C LEU A 388 -13.76 -2.62 -5.75
N GLU A 389 -15.02 -2.34 -6.09
CA GLU A 389 -15.42 -1.41 -7.15
C GLU A 389 -15.14 0.07 -6.81
N ASN A 390 -14.90 0.37 -5.53
CA ASN A 390 -14.56 1.71 -5.06
C ASN A 390 -13.05 1.84 -4.86
N ASN A 391 -12.38 2.56 -5.77
CA ASN A 391 -10.93 2.78 -5.74
C ASN A 391 -10.41 3.22 -4.35
N LYS A 392 -11.14 4.07 -3.62
CA LYS A 392 -10.69 4.53 -2.28
C LYS A 392 -10.72 3.43 -1.23
N LEU A 393 -11.70 2.52 -1.30
CA LEU A 393 -11.83 1.40 -0.36
C LEU A 393 -10.87 0.27 -0.73
N LYS A 394 -10.70 -0.01 -2.04
CA LYS A 394 -9.69 -0.92 -2.58
C LYS A 394 -8.27 -0.51 -2.16
N ASP A 395 -7.90 0.75 -2.41
CA ASP A 395 -6.59 1.28 -2.01
C ASP A 395 -6.38 1.21 -0.49
N PHE A 396 -7.45 1.42 0.28
CA PHE A 396 -7.40 1.28 1.73
C PHE A 396 -7.16 -0.18 2.16
N ALA A 397 -7.84 -1.15 1.55
CA ALA A 397 -7.62 -2.57 1.85
C ALA A 397 -6.19 -3.01 1.48
N PHE A 398 -5.66 -2.60 0.32
CA PHE A 398 -4.26 -2.86 -0.08
C PHE A 398 -3.27 -2.20 0.86
N LYS A 399 -3.53 -0.97 1.29
CA LYS A 399 -2.72 -0.31 2.31
C LYS A 399 -2.71 -1.11 3.61
N CYS A 400 -3.85 -1.64 4.05
CA CYS A 400 -3.90 -2.51 5.23
C CYS A 400 -3.06 -3.78 5.05
N ILE A 401 -3.08 -4.42 3.87
CA ILE A 401 -2.20 -5.57 3.58
C ILE A 401 -0.71 -5.17 3.65
N LYS A 402 -0.36 -3.98 3.17
CA LYS A 402 1.00 -3.43 3.29
C LYS A 402 1.41 -3.17 4.74
N GLU A 403 0.43 -2.88 5.60
CA GLU A 403 0.57 -2.74 7.06
C GLU A 403 0.42 -4.10 7.78
N GLU A 404 0.63 -5.21 7.07
CA GLU A 404 0.63 -6.59 7.58
C GLU A 404 -0.72 -7.06 8.16
N LYS A 405 -1.83 -6.52 7.65
CA LYS A 405 -3.19 -7.05 7.90
C LYS A 405 -3.58 -8.07 6.84
N LEU A 406 -4.52 -8.96 7.19
CA LEU A 406 -4.90 -10.14 6.40
C LEU A 406 -3.66 -10.95 5.96
N PRO A 407 -2.90 -11.45 6.94
CA PRO A 407 -1.56 -11.96 6.69
C PRO A 407 -1.49 -13.24 5.85
N THR A 408 -2.58 -14.02 5.84
CA THR A 408 -2.62 -15.37 5.25
C THR A 408 -3.67 -15.46 4.14
N PRO A 409 -3.47 -16.32 3.12
CA PRO A 409 -4.50 -16.60 2.12
C PRO A 409 -5.88 -16.97 2.72
N LEU A 410 -5.91 -17.71 3.82
CA LEU A 410 -7.17 -18.07 4.48
C LEU A 410 -7.86 -16.85 5.12
N SER A 411 -7.11 -15.99 5.82
CA SER A 411 -7.68 -14.76 6.39
C SER A 411 -8.24 -13.84 5.32
N ILE A 412 -7.59 -13.76 4.16
CA ILE A 412 -8.07 -13.00 2.99
C ILE A 412 -9.37 -13.61 2.45
N HIS A 413 -9.42 -14.93 2.27
CA HIS A 413 -10.64 -15.62 1.83
C HIS A 413 -11.81 -15.33 2.79
N ASN A 414 -11.63 -15.58 4.09
CA ASN A 414 -12.70 -15.40 5.09
C ASN A 414 -13.18 -13.95 5.09
N PHE A 415 -12.23 -13.00 5.05
CA PHE A 415 -12.54 -11.58 4.94
C PHE A 415 -13.39 -11.26 3.71
N THR A 416 -13.04 -11.75 2.52
CA THR A 416 -13.82 -11.47 1.29
C THR A 416 -15.23 -12.07 1.36
N GLY A 417 -15.40 -13.23 2.01
CA GLY A 417 -16.71 -13.84 2.21
C GLY A 417 -17.64 -12.97 3.08
N GLU A 418 -17.14 -12.45 4.20
CA GLU A 418 -17.95 -11.69 5.15
C GLU A 418 -18.08 -10.19 4.79
N SER A 419 -17.15 -9.65 3.99
CA SER A 419 -17.10 -8.22 3.65
C SER A 419 -17.86 -7.84 2.38
N LYS A 420 -18.51 -8.77 1.70
CA LYS A 420 -19.14 -8.60 0.37
C LYS A 420 -19.96 -7.30 0.22
N ASN A 421 -20.74 -6.95 1.24
CA ASN A 421 -21.68 -5.83 1.20
C ASN A 421 -21.19 -4.53 1.85
N ILE A 422 -19.94 -4.47 2.33
CA ILE A 422 -19.42 -3.29 3.03
C ILE A 422 -19.22 -2.12 2.05
N LEU A 423 -19.70 -0.94 2.42
CA LEU A 423 -19.59 0.30 1.62
C LEU A 423 -18.88 1.45 2.36
N LYS A 424 -18.53 1.26 3.65
CA LYS A 424 -17.91 2.29 4.50
C LYS A 424 -16.53 1.86 4.98
N LYS A 425 -15.63 2.83 5.09
CA LYS A 425 -14.24 2.61 5.47
C LYS A 425 -14.09 2.08 6.89
N GLU A 426 -14.89 2.56 7.84
CA GLU A 426 -14.82 2.18 9.26
C GLU A 426 -15.26 0.73 9.48
N GLU A 427 -16.34 0.32 8.79
CA GLU A 427 -16.84 -1.06 8.80
C GLU A 427 -15.84 -2.01 8.12
N LEU A 428 -15.26 -1.58 6.99
CA LEU A 428 -14.22 -2.34 6.28
C LEU A 428 -12.98 -2.52 7.16
N LYS A 429 -12.51 -1.46 7.81
CA LYS A 429 -11.38 -1.51 8.75
C LYS A 429 -11.66 -2.50 9.89
N LYS A 430 -12.84 -2.44 10.49
CA LYS A 430 -13.23 -3.35 11.58
C LYS A 430 -13.18 -4.81 11.13
N SER A 431 -13.72 -5.10 9.94
CA SER A 431 -13.71 -6.45 9.36
C SER A 431 -12.28 -6.93 9.07
N ILE A 432 -11.44 -6.09 8.46
CA ILE A 432 -10.01 -6.39 8.23
C ILE A 432 -9.30 -6.71 9.56
N ASP A 433 -9.48 -5.86 10.57
CA ASP A 433 -8.84 -6.03 11.89
C ASP A 433 -9.32 -7.32 12.59
N GLU A 434 -10.58 -7.70 12.40
CA GLU A 434 -11.16 -8.92 12.97
C GLU A 434 -10.59 -10.19 12.36
N HIS A 435 -10.57 -10.27 11.03
CA HIS A 435 -10.02 -11.42 10.31
C HIS A 435 -8.50 -11.52 10.45
N SER A 436 -7.80 -10.39 10.57
CA SER A 436 -6.36 -10.39 10.86
C SER A 436 -6.04 -10.98 12.24
N ARG A 437 -6.92 -10.81 13.23
CA ARG A 437 -6.75 -11.37 14.59
C ARG A 437 -7.01 -12.87 14.63
N GLU A 438 -7.79 -13.43 13.71
CA GLU A 438 -8.06 -14.87 13.65
C GLU A 438 -6.76 -15.66 13.45
N THR A 439 -5.90 -15.24 12.52
CA THR A 439 -4.56 -15.82 12.34
C THR A 439 -3.73 -15.76 13.62
N ALA A 440 -3.76 -14.63 14.35
CA ALA A 440 -3.04 -14.50 15.62
C ALA A 440 -3.56 -15.48 16.69
N ARG A 441 -4.85 -15.83 16.68
CA ARG A 441 -5.42 -16.88 17.56
C ARG A 441 -4.92 -18.27 17.17
N VAL A 442 -4.93 -18.60 15.87
CA VAL A 442 -4.43 -19.89 15.38
C VAL A 442 -2.95 -20.08 15.70
N PHE A 443 -2.15 -19.02 15.58
CA PHE A 443 -0.73 -19.05 15.93
C PHE A 443 -0.54 -19.19 17.44
N ALA A 444 -1.38 -18.54 18.24
CA ALA A 444 -1.38 -18.73 19.68
C ALA A 444 -1.63 -20.18 20.07
N ASP A 445 -2.57 -20.87 19.40
CA ASP A 445 -2.85 -22.28 19.67
C ASP A 445 -1.62 -23.17 19.43
N GLY A 446 -0.81 -22.87 18.40
CA GLY A 446 0.49 -23.50 18.21
C GLY A 446 1.45 -23.25 19.39
N ILE A 447 1.56 -22.00 19.85
CA ILE A 447 2.45 -21.63 20.98
C ILE A 447 2.03 -22.33 22.29
N LYS A 448 0.72 -22.49 22.53
CA LYS A 448 0.19 -23.15 23.74
C LYS A 448 0.65 -24.59 23.87
N GLU A 449 0.78 -25.30 22.75
CA GLU A 449 1.19 -26.70 22.73
C GLU A 449 2.71 -26.90 22.89
N LEU A 450 3.52 -25.85 22.73
CA LEU A 450 4.98 -25.97 22.77
C LEU A 450 5.54 -26.43 24.13
N PRO A 451 6.72 -27.08 24.12
CA PRO A 451 7.49 -27.34 25.34
C PRO A 451 7.88 -26.03 26.07
N GLU A 452 8.15 -26.15 27.38
CA GLU A 452 8.36 -24.98 28.24
C GLU A 452 9.58 -24.13 27.84
N ASP A 453 10.67 -24.77 27.40
CA ASP A 453 11.88 -24.10 26.93
C ASP A 453 11.66 -23.31 25.63
N TRP A 454 10.83 -23.82 24.72
CA TRP A 454 10.46 -23.10 23.50
C TRP A 454 9.59 -21.88 23.80
N ILE A 455 8.64 -21.99 24.73
CA ILE A 455 7.86 -20.84 25.21
C ILE A 455 8.80 -19.78 25.83
N LEU A 456 9.77 -20.21 26.62
CA LEU A 456 10.79 -19.31 27.19
C LEU A 456 11.62 -18.63 26.10
N PHE A 457 12.06 -19.36 25.07
CA PHE A 457 12.79 -18.81 23.94
C PHE A 457 11.98 -17.75 23.17
N LEU A 458 10.72 -18.04 22.84
CA LEU A 458 9.84 -17.09 22.15
C LEU A 458 9.48 -15.87 23.01
N SER A 459 9.63 -15.95 24.34
CA SER A 459 9.39 -14.82 25.25
C SER A 459 10.32 -13.62 24.99
N PHE A 460 11.54 -13.84 24.48
CA PHE A 460 12.48 -12.75 24.16
C PHE A 460 11.99 -11.81 23.06
N PRO A 461 11.68 -12.27 21.83
CA PRO A 461 11.17 -11.41 20.76
C PRO A 461 9.79 -10.83 21.09
N PHE A 462 9.00 -11.44 21.99
CA PHE A 462 7.76 -10.85 22.49
C PHE A 462 7.95 -9.54 23.27
N ILE A 463 9.09 -9.37 23.94
CA ILE A 463 9.37 -8.18 24.74
C ILE A 463 10.16 -7.15 23.93
N SER A 464 11.17 -7.59 23.17
CA SER A 464 12.03 -6.71 22.40
C SER A 464 12.80 -7.47 21.33
N GLU A 465 12.60 -7.08 20.07
CA GLU A 465 13.42 -7.56 18.96
C GLU A 465 14.86 -6.98 19.01
N ASP A 466 15.13 -5.94 19.80
CA ASP A 466 16.48 -5.35 19.92
C ASP A 466 17.42 -6.11 20.89
N PHE A 467 17.01 -7.25 21.45
CA PHE A 467 17.88 -8.04 22.32
C PHE A 467 18.98 -8.74 21.49
N ASP A 468 20.22 -8.65 21.97
CA ASP A 468 21.36 -9.31 21.31
C ASP A 468 21.28 -10.83 21.48
N ILE A 469 21.56 -11.59 20.44
CA ILE A 469 21.52 -13.06 20.45
C ILE A 469 22.40 -13.64 21.57
N ASN A 470 23.56 -13.06 21.87
CA ASN A 470 24.41 -13.57 22.96
C ASN A 470 23.78 -13.28 24.33
N PHE A 471 23.11 -12.14 24.48
CA PHE A 471 22.33 -11.84 25.67
C PHE A 471 21.18 -12.85 25.83
N ILE A 472 20.43 -13.11 24.74
CA ILE A 472 19.34 -14.08 24.73
C ILE A 472 19.87 -15.47 25.10
N LYS A 473 20.95 -15.94 24.46
CA LYS A 473 21.57 -17.24 24.73
C LYS A 473 21.93 -17.42 26.20
N ARG A 474 22.65 -16.45 26.76
CA ARG A 474 23.05 -16.47 28.17
C ARG A 474 21.83 -16.53 29.09
N LYS A 475 20.85 -15.65 28.86
CA LYS A 475 19.64 -15.58 29.70
C LYS A 475 18.77 -16.79 29.56
N TYR A 476 18.59 -17.33 28.35
CA TYR A 476 17.88 -18.57 28.12
C TYR A 476 18.48 -19.70 28.98
N ASN A 477 19.80 -19.90 28.93
CA ASN A 477 20.49 -20.93 29.71
C ASN A 477 20.39 -20.74 31.22
N ASP A 478 20.40 -19.49 31.70
CA ASP A 478 20.22 -19.18 33.12
C ASP A 478 18.77 -19.45 33.55
N LEU A 479 17.81 -19.00 32.75
CA LEU A 479 16.38 -19.08 33.04
C LEU A 479 15.85 -20.51 32.96
N THR A 480 16.34 -21.35 32.05
CA THR A 480 15.97 -22.78 32.04
C THR A 480 16.32 -23.47 33.36
N LYS A 481 17.43 -23.06 34.01
CA LYS A 481 17.82 -23.57 35.34
C LYS A 481 16.98 -22.97 36.46
N ILE A 482 16.77 -21.65 36.44
CA ILE A 482 15.99 -20.94 37.47
C ILE A 482 14.53 -21.43 37.49
N LEU A 483 13.97 -21.71 36.32
CA LEU A 483 12.58 -22.16 36.16
C LEU A 483 12.42 -23.69 36.30
N ASP A 484 13.51 -24.43 36.55
CA ASP A 484 13.53 -25.89 36.63
C ASP A 484 12.91 -26.58 35.40
N ILE A 485 13.22 -26.05 34.20
CA ILE A 485 12.74 -26.64 32.95
C ILE A 485 13.50 -27.93 32.70
N LYS A 486 12.76 -29.04 32.57
CA LYS A 486 13.33 -30.37 32.39
C LYS A 486 13.79 -30.58 30.96
N TYR A 487 15.02 -31.06 30.79
CA TYR A 487 15.63 -31.40 29.50
C TYR A 487 15.55 -30.26 28.45
N PRO A 488 16.03 -29.04 28.77
CA PRO A 488 15.95 -27.93 27.84
C PRO A 488 16.82 -28.21 26.61
N ASN A 489 16.33 -27.83 25.43
CA ASN A 489 17.10 -27.93 24.20
C ASN A 489 18.29 -26.97 24.22
N ASP A 490 19.35 -27.33 23.49
CA ASP A 490 20.47 -26.42 23.24
C ASP A 490 20.00 -25.17 22.50
N PHE A 491 20.48 -24.00 22.93
CA PHE A 491 20.05 -22.73 22.38
C PHE A 491 20.38 -22.58 20.89
N ASP A 492 21.59 -22.97 20.48
CA ASP A 492 22.00 -22.81 19.07
C ASP A 492 21.17 -23.73 18.18
N LYS A 493 20.80 -24.92 18.69
CA LYS A 493 19.86 -25.83 18.04
C LYS A 493 18.50 -25.17 17.85
N ILE A 494 17.85 -24.68 18.92
CA ILE A 494 16.54 -23.99 18.81
C ILE A 494 16.62 -22.83 17.82
N LEU A 495 17.64 -21.98 17.94
CA LEU A 495 17.81 -20.82 17.07
C LEU A 495 18.05 -21.18 15.59
N SER A 496 18.55 -22.39 15.30
CA SER A 496 18.74 -22.87 13.93
C SER A 496 17.53 -23.59 13.36
N THR A 497 16.67 -24.16 14.20
CA THR A 497 15.51 -24.96 13.79
C THR A 497 14.18 -24.24 13.88
N ASP A 498 14.04 -23.24 14.76
CA ASP A 498 12.76 -22.53 14.94
C ASP A 498 12.44 -21.65 13.73
N ASP A 499 11.42 -22.06 12.97
CA ASP A 499 10.94 -21.39 11.75
C ASP A 499 10.11 -20.12 12.02
N ARG A 500 9.82 -19.81 13.29
CA ARG A 500 9.00 -18.66 13.70
C ARG A 500 9.82 -17.42 13.94
N VAL A 501 11.15 -17.55 14.06
CA VAL A 501 12.05 -16.43 14.29
C VAL A 501 13.14 -16.34 13.24
N ASP A 502 13.46 -15.12 12.83
CA ASP A 502 14.55 -14.82 11.90
C ASP A 502 15.68 -14.10 12.60
N LYS A 503 16.91 -14.43 12.19
CA LYS A 503 18.10 -13.65 12.56
C LYS A 503 18.14 -12.37 11.74
N TYR A 504 18.30 -11.24 12.41
CA TYR A 504 18.39 -9.95 11.73
C TYR A 504 19.30 -8.98 12.47
N LYS A 505 19.62 -7.86 11.82
CA LYS A 505 20.27 -6.71 12.46
C LYS A 505 19.20 -5.79 13.02
N SER A 506 19.14 -5.65 14.35
CA SER A 506 18.20 -4.75 15.00
C SER A 506 18.52 -3.27 14.72
N HIS A 507 17.62 -2.37 15.11
CA HIS A 507 17.84 -0.91 14.99
C HIS A 507 19.07 -0.41 15.76
N SER A 508 19.57 -1.23 16.69
CA SER A 508 20.78 -0.98 17.46
C SER A 508 22.04 -1.64 16.87
N GLU A 509 21.96 -2.16 15.64
CA GLU A 509 23.02 -2.87 14.90
C GLU A 509 23.52 -4.17 15.59
N LYS A 510 22.75 -4.66 16.56
CA LYS A 510 23.03 -5.93 17.25
C LYS A 510 22.48 -7.10 16.46
N ASN A 511 23.13 -8.25 16.59
CA ASN A 511 22.61 -9.49 16.03
C ASN A 511 21.44 -9.92 16.90
N SER A 512 20.24 -9.97 16.35
CA SER A 512 19.00 -10.13 17.12
C SER A 512 18.06 -11.12 16.45
N ILE A 513 16.98 -11.48 17.14
CA ILE A 513 15.89 -12.28 16.59
C ILE A 513 14.60 -11.48 16.56
N LYS A 514 13.81 -11.67 15.50
CA LYS A 514 12.45 -11.15 15.36
C LYS A 514 11.52 -12.27 14.93
N PHE A 515 10.22 -12.10 15.10
CA PHE A 515 9.29 -13.05 14.49
C PHE A 515 9.33 -12.92 12.96
N VAL A 516 9.31 -14.05 12.27
CA VAL A 516 9.20 -14.10 10.79
C VAL A 516 7.88 -13.50 10.30
N HIS A 517 6.88 -13.47 11.19
CA HIS A 517 5.54 -13.04 10.86
C HIS A 517 4.89 -12.25 12.03
N PRO A 518 4.26 -11.07 11.77
CA PRO A 518 3.65 -10.23 12.81
C PRO A 518 2.57 -10.92 13.64
N SER A 519 1.83 -11.88 13.06
CA SER A 519 0.83 -12.65 13.82
C SER A 519 1.42 -13.45 14.97
N TYR A 520 2.71 -13.82 14.94
CA TYR A 520 3.35 -14.40 16.12
C TYR A 520 3.43 -13.36 17.23
N TYR A 521 3.92 -12.15 16.97
CA TYR A 521 3.91 -11.07 17.98
C TYR A 521 2.50 -10.75 18.49
N GLU A 522 1.53 -10.63 17.58
CA GLU A 522 0.11 -10.38 17.92
C GLU A 522 -0.57 -11.56 18.63
N SER A 523 0.02 -12.77 18.60
CA SER A 523 -0.53 -13.96 19.26
C SER A 523 -0.37 -13.93 20.78
N LEU A 524 0.58 -13.16 21.32
CA LEU A 524 0.92 -13.17 22.75
C LEU A 524 -0.30 -13.03 23.67
N PRO A 525 -1.22 -12.06 23.48
CA PRO A 525 -2.36 -11.92 24.37
C PRO A 525 -3.24 -13.17 24.40
N TYR A 526 -3.38 -13.90 23.28
CA TYR A 526 -4.16 -15.14 23.20
C TYR A 526 -3.38 -16.34 23.76
N ALA A 527 -2.06 -16.39 23.55
CA ALA A 527 -1.20 -17.43 24.11
C ALA A 527 -1.17 -17.34 25.64
N LEU A 528 -1.16 -16.12 26.19
CA LEU A 528 -1.22 -15.86 27.63
C LEU A 528 -2.54 -16.29 28.29
N ASP A 529 -3.57 -16.71 27.56
CA ASP A 529 -4.76 -17.32 28.18
C ASP A 529 -4.49 -18.73 28.69
N GLU A 530 -3.45 -19.40 28.16
CA GLU A 530 -2.99 -20.71 28.63
C GLU A 530 -2.13 -20.57 29.89
N LYS A 531 -2.46 -21.38 30.91
CA LYS A 531 -1.85 -21.29 32.24
C LYS A 531 -0.34 -21.55 32.20
N LYS A 532 0.08 -22.53 31.40
CA LYS A 532 1.50 -22.87 31.19
C LYS A 532 2.28 -21.69 30.62
N VAL A 533 1.80 -21.11 29.52
CA VAL A 533 2.44 -19.96 28.84
C VAL A 533 2.52 -18.75 29.77
N LYS A 534 1.40 -18.41 30.43
CA LYS A 534 1.34 -17.30 31.39
C LYS A 534 2.36 -17.46 32.52
N LYS A 535 2.48 -18.66 33.10
CA LYS A 535 3.43 -18.94 34.18
C LYS A 535 4.87 -18.66 33.73
N ILE A 536 5.28 -19.23 32.60
CA ILE A 536 6.65 -19.08 32.05
C ILE A 536 6.94 -17.61 31.73
N PHE A 537 6.03 -16.93 31.03
CA PHE A 537 6.21 -15.54 30.63
C PHE A 537 6.27 -14.59 31.84
N CYS A 538 5.41 -14.79 32.86
CA CYS A 538 5.45 -14.00 34.09
C CYS A 538 6.75 -14.22 34.86
N SER A 539 7.22 -15.46 35.00
CA SER A 539 8.50 -15.75 35.67
C SER A 539 9.68 -15.18 34.89
N PHE A 540 9.65 -15.26 33.56
CA PHE A 540 10.62 -14.62 32.68
C PHE A 540 10.72 -13.10 32.91
N LEU A 541 9.57 -12.40 32.97
CA LEU A 541 9.53 -10.97 33.27
C LEU A 541 10.07 -10.64 34.67
N LEU A 542 9.74 -11.45 35.69
CA LEU A 542 10.21 -11.29 37.07
C LEU A 542 11.72 -11.46 37.22
N GLU A 543 12.35 -12.31 36.40
CA GLU A 543 13.80 -12.46 36.43
C GLU A 543 14.50 -11.38 35.60
N LEU A 544 13.93 -10.99 34.44
CA LEU A 544 14.49 -9.88 33.65
C LEU A 544 14.32 -8.51 34.32
N SER A 545 13.35 -8.34 35.24
CA SER A 545 13.21 -7.08 36.00
C SER A 545 14.42 -6.80 36.91
N LYS A 546 15.22 -7.82 37.22
CA LYS A 546 16.43 -7.73 38.05
C LYS A 546 17.71 -7.64 37.21
N ASP A 547 17.59 -7.58 35.88
CA ASP A 547 18.76 -7.55 35.00
C ASP A 547 19.58 -6.27 35.20
N GLU A 548 20.90 -6.37 35.06
CA GLU A 548 21.81 -5.21 35.20
C GLU A 548 21.56 -4.14 34.13
N SER A 549 21.01 -4.51 32.97
CA SER A 549 20.72 -3.57 31.89
C SER A 549 19.44 -2.77 32.13
N GLN A 550 19.56 -1.44 32.22
CA GLN A 550 18.42 -0.52 32.26
C GLN A 550 17.45 -0.73 31.08
N PHE A 551 17.97 -1.09 29.89
CA PHE A 551 17.17 -1.30 28.69
C PHE A 551 16.26 -2.52 28.85
N VAL A 552 16.78 -3.60 29.42
CA VAL A 552 16.02 -4.82 29.70
C VAL A 552 14.92 -4.51 30.71
N ARG A 553 15.25 -3.86 31.84
CA ARG A 553 14.27 -3.49 32.87
C ARG A 553 13.19 -2.53 32.33
N PHE A 554 13.56 -1.58 31.47
CA PHE A 554 12.61 -0.71 30.77
C PHE A 554 11.64 -1.49 29.87
N ARG A 555 12.15 -2.48 29.12
CA ARG A 555 11.33 -3.34 28.27
C ARG A 555 10.41 -4.25 29.08
N VAL A 556 10.84 -4.69 30.27
CA VAL A 556 9.98 -5.40 31.23
C VAL A 556 8.83 -4.51 31.71
N ALA A 557 9.11 -3.27 32.12
CA ALA A 557 8.06 -2.32 32.51
C ALA A 557 7.07 -2.06 31.37
N TYR A 558 7.56 -1.96 30.14
CA TYR A 558 6.73 -1.83 28.94
C TYR A 558 5.84 -3.05 28.70
N ALA A 559 6.40 -4.26 28.77
CA ALA A 559 5.66 -5.51 28.58
C ALA A 559 4.59 -5.73 29.65
N ALA A 560 4.90 -5.42 30.92
CA ALA A 560 3.95 -5.45 32.02
C ALA A 560 2.79 -4.46 31.82
N ALA A 561 3.09 -3.24 31.37
CA ALA A 561 2.07 -2.22 31.14
C ALA A 561 1.11 -2.58 29.99
N ASN A 562 1.63 -3.12 28.88
CA ASN A 562 0.82 -3.44 27.71
C ASN A 562 -0.03 -4.70 27.90
N ASN A 563 0.45 -5.65 28.68
CA ASN A 563 -0.24 -6.93 28.91
C ASN A 563 -0.91 -7.01 30.30
N PHE A 564 -1.15 -5.87 30.96
CA PHE A 564 -1.69 -5.81 32.32
C PHE A 564 -2.97 -6.65 32.49
N ASN A 565 -3.87 -6.67 31.48
CA ASN A 565 -5.12 -7.43 31.55
C ASN A 565 -4.93 -8.95 31.60
N LYS A 566 -3.77 -9.46 31.14
CA LYS A 566 -3.51 -10.90 31.03
C LYS A 566 -2.89 -11.46 32.32
N PHE A 567 -2.13 -10.64 33.05
CA PHE A 567 -1.48 -11.02 34.32
C PHE A 567 -1.42 -9.84 35.32
N PRO A 568 -2.58 -9.32 35.78
CA PRO A 568 -2.63 -8.07 36.55
C PRO A 568 -1.79 -8.10 37.83
N GLU A 569 -1.81 -9.20 38.59
CA GLU A 569 -1.04 -9.34 39.83
C GLU A 569 0.48 -9.24 39.60
N THR A 570 1.01 -9.96 38.61
CA THR A 570 2.44 -9.91 38.27
C THR A 570 2.82 -8.57 37.67
N ALA A 571 1.97 -8.01 36.80
CA ALA A 571 2.21 -6.71 36.18
C ALA A 571 2.27 -5.61 37.24
N GLU A 572 1.33 -5.59 38.19
CA GLU A 572 1.31 -4.63 39.29
C GLU A 572 2.54 -4.77 40.18
N LYS A 573 2.95 -6.00 40.52
CA LYS A 573 4.18 -6.27 41.28
C LYS A 573 5.42 -5.72 40.57
N LEU A 574 5.58 -6.02 39.28
CA LEU A 574 6.70 -5.52 38.46
C LEU A 574 6.74 -3.99 38.40
N ILE A 575 5.59 -3.36 38.17
CA ILE A 575 5.46 -1.89 38.11
C ILE A 575 5.82 -1.27 39.48
N LYS A 576 5.41 -1.87 40.59
CA LYS A 576 5.76 -1.44 41.97
C LYS A 576 7.25 -1.58 42.27
N GLU A 577 7.88 -2.67 41.83
CA GLU A 577 9.32 -2.90 42.07
C GLU A 577 10.16 -1.93 41.22
N LEU A 578 9.84 -1.81 39.92
CA LEU A 578 10.55 -0.94 38.98
C LEU A 578 10.32 0.56 39.23
N SER A 579 9.35 0.96 40.07
CA SER A 579 9.20 2.36 40.47
C SER A 579 10.38 2.87 41.30
N LYS A 580 11.13 1.95 41.92
CA LYS A 580 12.32 2.24 42.74
C LYS A 580 13.62 1.96 42.02
N ASP A 581 13.56 1.70 40.71
CA ASP A 581 14.74 1.43 39.88
C ASP A 581 15.76 2.57 39.99
N GLU A 582 17.06 2.28 39.95
CA GLU A 582 18.11 3.30 39.95
C GLU A 582 18.03 4.22 38.71
N ASN A 583 17.53 3.70 37.58
CA ASN A 583 17.53 4.40 36.31
C ASN A 583 16.23 5.20 36.10
N PRO A 584 16.33 6.51 35.80
CA PRO A 584 15.17 7.37 35.63
C PRO A 584 14.31 7.03 34.40
N GLU A 585 14.86 6.43 33.33
CA GLU A 585 14.05 6.02 32.16
C GLU A 585 13.10 4.88 32.51
N VAL A 586 13.53 3.96 33.39
CA VAL A 586 12.69 2.87 33.89
C VAL A 586 11.59 3.44 34.78
N ARG A 587 11.92 4.32 35.73
CA ARG A 587 10.92 5.00 36.59
C ARG A 587 9.96 5.87 35.79
N TRP A 588 10.43 6.54 34.73
CA TRP A 588 9.59 7.27 33.78
C TRP A 588 8.59 6.34 33.09
N ARG A 589 9.04 5.16 32.64
CA ARG A 589 8.17 4.15 32.03
C ARG A 589 7.13 3.63 33.02
N VAL A 590 7.48 3.52 34.31
CA VAL A 590 6.55 3.18 35.38
C VAL A 590 5.50 4.28 35.58
N ALA A 591 5.89 5.56 35.64
CA ALA A 591 4.93 6.67 35.69
C ALA A 591 3.97 6.65 34.48
N TYR A 592 4.51 6.35 33.28
CA TYR A 592 3.71 6.16 32.07
C TYR A 592 2.76 4.97 32.17
N ALA A 593 3.21 3.83 32.72
CA ALA A 593 2.40 2.65 32.91
C ALA A 593 1.24 2.91 33.89
N ALA A 594 1.53 3.56 35.03
CA ALA A 594 0.52 3.97 36.01
C ALA A 594 -0.51 4.94 35.41
N ALA A 595 -0.06 5.89 34.59
CA ALA A 595 -0.96 6.85 33.94
C ALA A 595 -1.94 6.19 32.95
N ASN A 596 -1.45 5.29 32.09
CA ASN A 596 -2.26 4.68 31.02
C ASN A 596 -3.13 3.53 31.51
N ASN A 597 -2.72 2.85 32.58
CA ASN A 597 -3.47 1.74 33.18
C ASN A 597 -4.18 2.13 34.48
N PHE A 598 -4.37 3.43 34.75
CA PHE A 598 -4.94 3.92 36.00
C PHE A 598 -6.26 3.22 36.39
N ASN A 599 -7.16 2.98 35.42
CA ASN A 599 -8.44 2.32 35.67
C ASN A 599 -8.32 0.86 36.11
N LYS A 600 -7.17 0.22 35.87
CA LYS A 600 -6.94 -1.20 36.15
C LYS A 600 -6.37 -1.43 37.55
N PHE A 601 -5.68 -0.44 38.12
CA PHE A 601 -5.08 -0.51 39.46
C PHE A 601 -5.03 0.89 40.12
N PRO A 602 -6.18 1.55 40.33
CA PRO A 602 -6.24 2.98 40.68
C PRO A 602 -5.47 3.32 41.96
N GLU A 603 -5.63 2.55 43.04
CA GLU A 603 -4.96 2.80 44.32
C GLU A 603 -3.43 2.75 44.21
N THR A 604 -2.92 1.70 43.56
CA THR A 604 -1.48 1.55 43.31
C THR A 604 -0.98 2.63 42.35
N ALA A 605 -1.73 2.93 41.27
CA ALA A 605 -1.33 3.93 40.29
C ALA A 605 -1.22 5.31 40.93
N GLU A 606 -2.22 5.70 41.73
CA GLU A 606 -2.22 6.96 42.50
C GLU A 606 -1.02 7.04 43.44
N LYS A 607 -0.78 5.98 44.23
CA LYS A 607 0.36 5.91 45.14
C LYS A 607 1.70 6.09 44.41
N LEU A 608 1.89 5.37 43.30
CA LEU A 608 3.12 5.46 42.50
C LEU A 608 3.30 6.83 41.86
N ILE A 609 2.24 7.43 41.30
CA ILE A 609 2.28 8.78 40.73
C ILE A 609 2.65 9.80 41.82
N ASN A 610 2.11 9.66 43.03
CA ASN A 610 2.42 10.53 44.16
C ASN A 610 3.87 10.35 44.66
N GLU A 611 4.38 9.13 44.73
CA GLU A 611 5.78 8.86 45.11
C GLU A 611 6.77 9.43 44.07
N LEU A 612 6.51 9.19 42.78
CA LEU A 612 7.37 9.66 41.67
C LEU A 612 7.31 11.18 41.45
N SER A 613 6.35 11.89 42.06
CA SER A 613 6.30 13.35 41.97
C SER A 613 7.51 14.03 42.62
N LYS A 614 8.18 13.33 43.55
CA LYS A 614 9.37 13.78 44.28
C LYS A 614 10.67 13.19 43.71
N ASP A 615 10.60 12.56 42.55
CA ASP A 615 11.75 11.93 41.92
C ASP A 615 12.88 12.94 41.66
N GLY A 616 14.14 12.54 41.82
CA GLY A 616 15.29 13.41 41.55
C GLY A 616 15.40 13.83 40.07
N ASN A 617 14.88 13.02 39.14
CA ASN A 617 14.98 13.27 37.71
C ASN A 617 13.78 14.08 37.17
N LEU A 618 14.09 15.12 36.38
CA LEU A 618 13.08 16.03 35.83
C LEU A 618 12.10 15.35 34.86
N GLU A 619 12.53 14.36 34.08
CA GLU A 619 11.68 13.68 33.08
C GLU A 619 10.61 12.83 33.79
N VAL A 620 10.98 12.20 34.91
CA VAL A 620 10.03 11.44 35.73
C VAL A 620 8.97 12.37 36.30
N ARG A 621 9.38 13.50 36.92
CA ARG A 621 8.44 14.52 37.44
C ARG A 621 7.59 15.15 36.34
N TRP A 622 8.17 15.34 35.15
CA TRP A 622 7.45 15.78 33.96
C TRP A 622 6.32 14.80 33.58
N MET A 623 6.61 13.49 33.58
CA MET A 623 5.62 12.44 33.30
C MET A 623 4.54 12.36 34.37
N VAL A 624 4.89 12.64 35.63
CA VAL A 624 3.91 12.75 36.72
C VAL A 624 2.95 13.92 36.51
N ALA A 625 3.44 15.10 36.10
CA ALA A 625 2.58 16.24 35.75
C ALA A 625 1.60 15.87 34.62
N TYR A 626 2.07 15.15 33.60
CA TYR A 626 1.22 14.62 32.53
C TYR A 626 0.20 13.60 33.06
N ALA A 627 0.62 12.68 33.92
CA ALA A 627 -0.22 11.62 34.48
C ALA A 627 -1.35 12.21 35.34
N ALA A 628 -1.02 13.15 36.24
CA ALA A 628 -1.96 13.84 37.11
C ALA A 628 -3.00 14.63 36.29
N ALA A 629 -2.58 15.38 35.27
CA ALA A 629 -3.52 16.16 34.47
C ALA A 629 -4.43 15.29 33.60
N ASN A 630 -3.92 14.21 33.00
CA ASN A 630 -4.73 13.36 32.13
C ASN A 630 -5.74 12.52 32.88
N ASN A 631 -5.44 12.18 34.13
CA ASN A 631 -6.29 11.37 35.00
C ASN A 631 -6.92 12.18 36.14
N PHE A 632 -6.96 13.52 36.04
CA PHE A 632 -7.39 14.41 37.10
C PHE A 632 -8.74 14.01 37.72
N ASN A 633 -9.75 13.72 36.89
CA ASN A 633 -11.08 13.33 37.35
C ASN A 633 -11.12 11.98 38.10
N LYS A 634 -10.05 11.19 38.05
CA LYS A 634 -9.97 9.86 38.66
C LYS A 634 -9.37 9.90 40.07
N PHE A 635 -8.56 10.90 40.39
CA PHE A 635 -7.93 11.10 41.71
C PHE A 635 -7.78 12.59 42.01
N HIS A 636 -8.90 13.32 42.00
CA HIS A 636 -8.93 14.78 42.00
C HIS A 636 -8.02 15.44 43.04
N GLU A 637 -8.19 15.09 44.33
CA GLU A 637 -7.46 15.73 45.44
C GLU A 637 -5.94 15.56 45.30
N THR A 638 -5.49 14.32 45.05
CA THR A 638 -4.07 14.02 44.84
C THR A 638 -3.55 14.65 43.55
N ALA A 639 -4.30 14.59 42.44
CA ALA A 639 -3.90 15.20 41.16
C ALA A 639 -3.72 16.71 41.28
N GLU A 640 -4.69 17.39 41.91
CA GLU A 640 -4.64 18.83 42.16
C GLU A 640 -3.43 19.20 43.02
N LYS A 641 -3.21 18.49 44.14
CA LYS A 641 -2.04 18.70 44.99
C LYS A 641 -0.74 18.56 44.20
N LEU A 642 -0.59 17.48 43.44
CA LEU A 642 0.62 17.20 42.67
C LEU A 642 0.91 18.24 41.59
N ILE A 643 -0.11 18.64 40.83
CA ILE A 643 0.08 19.67 39.79
C ILE A 643 0.43 21.02 40.43
N ASN A 644 -0.19 21.36 41.56
CA ASN A 644 0.16 22.57 42.32
C ASN A 644 1.60 22.53 42.83
N GLU A 645 2.08 21.40 43.35
CA GLU A 645 3.48 21.23 43.77
C GLU A 645 4.44 21.35 42.58
N LEU A 646 4.16 20.64 41.47
CA LEU A 646 5.00 20.64 40.26
C LEU A 646 4.98 21.98 39.52
N SER A 647 3.96 22.82 39.73
CA SER A 647 3.95 24.20 39.21
C SER A 647 5.06 25.07 39.80
N LYS A 648 5.60 24.67 40.96
CA LYS A 648 6.68 25.35 41.68
C LYS A 648 8.01 24.58 41.60
N ASP A 649 8.09 23.59 40.71
CA ASP A 649 9.29 22.77 40.53
C ASP A 649 10.52 23.61 40.20
N GLY A 650 11.70 23.22 40.68
CA GLY A 650 12.95 23.93 40.36
C GLY A 650 13.29 23.95 38.87
N ASN A 651 12.82 22.96 38.10
CA ASN A 651 13.11 22.84 36.67
C ASN A 651 12.03 23.49 35.78
N LEU A 652 12.47 24.34 34.85
CA LEU A 652 11.58 25.07 33.95
C LEU A 652 10.76 24.17 33.01
N GLU A 653 11.28 23.00 32.61
CA GLU A 653 10.59 22.10 31.68
C GLU A 653 9.40 21.40 32.37
N VAL A 654 9.53 21.09 33.66
CA VAL A 654 8.43 20.58 34.49
C VAL A 654 7.34 21.63 34.64
N ARG A 655 7.69 22.87 35.04
CA ARG A 655 6.72 23.98 35.16
C ARG A 655 6.06 24.33 33.82
N ARG A 656 6.81 24.31 32.71
CA ARG A 656 6.27 24.49 31.35
C ARG A 656 5.27 23.38 31.01
N ASN A 657 5.55 22.14 31.41
CA ASN A 657 4.63 21.03 31.21
C ASN A 657 3.36 21.17 32.06
N VAL A 658 3.46 21.69 33.28
CA VAL A 658 2.28 22.02 34.08
C VAL A 658 1.40 23.05 33.37
N ALA A 659 1.98 24.13 32.83
CA ALA A 659 1.23 25.11 32.01
C ALA A 659 0.57 24.44 30.79
N HIS A 660 1.30 23.56 30.11
CA HIS A 660 0.79 22.80 28.97
C HIS A 660 -0.37 21.87 29.35
N ALA A 661 -0.21 21.14 30.45
CA ALA A 661 -1.15 20.15 30.94
C ALA A 661 -2.44 20.81 31.44
N ALA A 662 -2.33 21.92 32.17
CA ALA A 662 -3.46 22.77 32.58
C ALA A 662 -4.22 23.31 31.36
N ALA A 663 -3.50 23.81 30.34
CA ALA A 663 -4.13 24.33 29.13
C ALA A 663 -4.88 23.26 28.33
N ASN A 664 -4.28 22.07 28.14
CA ASN A 664 -4.88 21.01 27.33
C ASN A 664 -6.01 20.26 28.05
N ASN A 665 -5.95 20.20 29.38
CA ASN A 665 -6.96 19.54 30.21
C ASN A 665 -7.90 20.54 30.91
N PHE A 666 -8.00 21.78 30.43
CA PHE A 666 -8.80 22.83 31.08
C PHE A 666 -10.24 22.39 31.37
N ASN A 667 -10.87 21.61 30.49
CA ASN A 667 -12.24 21.12 30.68
C ASN A 667 -12.38 20.11 31.83
N LYS A 668 -11.29 19.45 32.24
CA LYS A 668 -11.29 18.48 33.34
C LYS A 668 -11.20 19.17 34.70
N PHE A 669 -10.49 20.29 34.78
CA PHE A 669 -10.24 21.01 36.03
C PHE A 669 -10.15 22.53 35.84
N PRO A 670 -11.24 23.20 35.44
CA PRO A 670 -11.19 24.59 34.99
C PRO A 670 -10.66 25.55 36.06
N GLU A 671 -11.13 25.43 37.31
CA GLU A 671 -10.73 26.32 38.42
C GLU A 671 -9.24 26.19 38.74
N THR A 672 -8.76 24.95 38.94
CA THR A 672 -7.36 24.65 39.20
C THR A 672 -6.48 25.03 38.01
N ALA A 673 -6.91 24.75 36.78
CA ALA A 673 -6.18 25.08 35.56
C ALA A 673 -6.03 26.59 35.41
N GLU A 674 -7.10 27.35 35.62
CA GLU A 674 -7.09 28.80 35.56
C GLU A 674 -6.16 29.40 36.62
N LYS A 675 -6.23 28.90 37.86
CA LYS A 675 -5.34 29.31 38.95
C LYS A 675 -3.87 29.07 38.59
N LEU A 676 -3.53 27.87 38.10
CA LEU A 676 -2.17 27.52 37.69
C LEU A 676 -1.65 28.39 36.54
N ILE A 677 -2.49 28.62 35.52
CA ILE A 677 -2.15 29.50 34.39
C ILE A 677 -1.90 30.93 34.89
N LYS A 678 -2.70 31.43 35.84
CA LYS A 678 -2.50 32.72 36.50
C LYS A 678 -1.19 32.78 37.28
N GLU A 679 -0.85 31.75 38.05
CA GLU A 679 0.39 31.70 38.84
C GLU A 679 1.63 31.65 37.92
N LEU A 680 1.62 30.78 36.92
CA LEU A 680 2.73 30.59 35.97
C LEU A 680 2.94 31.76 35.01
N SER A 681 1.98 32.69 34.92
CA SER A 681 2.15 33.96 34.17
C SER A 681 3.27 34.83 34.72
N ARG A 682 3.63 34.65 36.00
CA ARG A 682 4.70 35.37 36.70
C ARG A 682 5.96 34.52 36.86
N ASP A 683 6.07 33.40 36.15
CA ASP A 683 7.24 32.52 36.23
C ASP A 683 8.52 33.26 35.83
N GLY A 684 9.63 32.98 36.52
CA GLY A 684 10.92 33.61 36.21
C GLY A 684 11.44 33.27 34.80
N ASN A 685 10.97 32.20 34.15
CA ASN A 685 11.44 31.80 32.83
C ASN A 685 10.46 32.18 31.70
N PRO A 686 10.92 32.88 30.64
CA PRO A 686 10.06 33.32 29.54
C PRO A 686 9.45 32.17 28.73
N LYS A 687 10.05 30.97 28.70
CA LYS A 687 9.46 29.80 28.01
C LYS A 687 8.17 29.35 28.71
N VAL A 688 8.10 29.47 30.04
CA VAL A 688 6.90 29.14 30.82
C VAL A 688 5.83 30.22 30.59
N ARG A 689 6.20 31.50 30.71
CA ARG A 689 5.28 32.64 30.45
C ARG A 689 4.76 32.64 29.00
N GLY A 690 5.59 32.30 28.03
CA GLY A 690 5.19 32.12 26.64
C GLY A 690 4.20 30.96 26.45
N ARG A 691 4.33 29.89 27.24
CA ARG A 691 3.33 28.80 27.25
C ARG A 691 2.00 29.26 27.86
N VAL A 692 2.04 30.15 28.86
CA VAL A 692 0.84 30.79 29.42
C VAL A 692 0.13 31.67 28.40
N ALA A 693 0.86 32.49 27.61
CA ALA A 693 0.27 33.26 26.52
C ALA A 693 -0.49 32.36 25.52
N HIS A 694 0.11 31.23 25.15
CA HIS A 694 -0.52 30.23 24.29
C HIS A 694 -1.71 29.52 24.98
N ALA A 695 -1.63 29.28 26.29
CA ALA A 695 -2.75 28.71 27.05
C ALA A 695 -3.97 29.64 27.07
N ALA A 696 -3.74 30.94 27.26
CA ALA A 696 -4.76 31.98 27.21
C ALA A 696 -5.38 32.13 25.81
N ASP A 697 -4.58 32.07 24.74
CA ASP A 697 -5.07 32.05 23.35
C ASP A 697 -6.02 30.86 23.09
N ASN A 698 -5.52 29.64 23.32
CA ASN A 698 -6.26 28.42 22.97
C ASN A 698 -7.53 28.19 23.79
N ASN A 699 -7.57 28.72 25.01
CA ASN A 699 -8.68 28.52 25.92
C ASN A 699 -9.46 29.82 26.19
N PHE A 700 -9.33 30.82 25.34
CA PHE A 700 -9.98 32.12 25.55
C PHE A 700 -11.50 31.98 25.80
N ASN A 701 -12.19 31.09 25.08
CA ASN A 701 -13.63 30.86 25.26
C ASN A 701 -14.00 30.24 26.61
N LYS A 702 -13.04 29.65 27.32
CA LYS A 702 -13.26 28.92 28.57
C LYS A 702 -13.05 29.78 29.81
N PHE A 703 -12.18 30.79 29.71
CA PHE A 703 -11.90 31.75 30.79
C PHE A 703 -11.63 33.16 30.24
N PRO A 704 -12.59 33.79 29.53
CA PRO A 704 -12.34 35.00 28.74
C PRO A 704 -11.77 36.17 29.55
N GLU A 705 -12.32 36.45 30.73
CA GLU A 705 -11.85 37.55 31.59
C GLU A 705 -10.39 37.38 32.03
N THR A 706 -10.04 36.16 32.48
CA THR A 706 -8.68 35.83 32.88
C THR A 706 -7.74 35.80 31.67
N ALA A 707 -8.18 35.23 30.54
CA ALA A 707 -7.38 35.16 29.33
C ALA A 707 -7.04 36.56 28.82
N GLU A 708 -8.03 37.45 28.76
CA GLU A 708 -7.83 38.86 28.40
C GLU A 708 -6.85 39.54 29.35
N LYS A 709 -7.04 39.39 30.67
CA LYS A 709 -6.13 39.96 31.67
C LYS A 709 -4.70 39.48 31.49
N LEU A 710 -4.50 38.17 31.27
CA LEU A 710 -3.18 37.57 31.06
C LEU A 710 -2.53 38.05 29.76
N ILE A 711 -3.28 38.07 28.65
CA ILE A 711 -2.79 38.59 27.37
C ILE A 711 -2.36 40.05 27.53
N LYS A 712 -3.11 40.87 28.28
CA LYS A 712 -2.76 42.26 28.59
C LYS A 712 -1.52 42.38 29.47
N GLU A 713 -1.40 41.58 30.53
CA GLU A 713 -0.21 41.59 31.40
C GLU A 713 1.05 41.16 30.63
N LEU A 714 0.98 40.07 29.89
CA LEU A 714 2.09 39.51 29.12
C LEU A 714 2.49 40.37 27.91
N SER A 715 1.64 41.29 27.45
CA SER A 715 2.01 42.25 26.40
C SER A 715 3.18 43.15 26.79
N LYS A 716 3.41 43.33 28.10
CA LYS A 716 4.47 44.15 28.69
C LYS A 716 5.65 43.32 29.20
N ASP A 717 5.70 42.04 28.85
CA ASP A 717 6.77 41.14 29.27
C ASP A 717 8.13 41.65 28.76
N GLU A 718 9.19 41.51 29.57
CA GLU A 718 10.55 41.88 29.18
C GLU A 718 11.04 41.10 27.95
N ASN A 719 10.56 39.87 27.75
CA ASN A 719 11.04 38.99 26.71
C ASN A 719 10.22 39.14 25.42
N PRO A 720 10.86 39.45 24.27
CA PRO A 720 10.16 39.63 23.01
C PRO A 720 9.46 38.34 22.54
N GLU A 721 9.92 37.15 22.96
CA GLU A 721 9.25 35.90 22.63
C GLU A 721 7.83 35.82 23.21
N VAL A 722 7.66 36.29 24.44
CA VAL A 722 6.36 36.33 25.11
C VAL A 722 5.48 37.39 24.44
N ARG A 723 6.01 38.59 24.19
CA ARG A 723 5.25 39.69 23.57
C ARG A 723 4.76 39.35 22.16
N TRP A 724 5.54 38.66 21.33
CA TRP A 724 5.04 38.28 20.01
C TRP A 724 3.95 37.19 20.07
N ARG A 725 4.00 36.27 21.06
CA ARG A 725 2.92 35.31 21.28
C ARG A 725 1.62 36.01 21.67
N VAL A 726 1.73 37.10 22.43
CA VAL A 726 0.59 37.98 22.75
C VAL A 726 0.02 38.66 21.50
N ALA A 727 0.85 39.15 20.58
CA ALA A 727 0.37 39.71 19.31
C ALA A 727 -0.48 38.70 18.53
N TYR A 728 -0.06 37.42 18.51
CA TYR A 728 -0.81 36.35 17.86
C TYR A 728 -2.11 36.03 18.60
N ALA A 729 -2.08 35.93 19.93
CA ALA A 729 -3.25 35.68 20.77
C ALA A 729 -4.32 36.78 20.62
N ALA A 730 -3.89 38.05 20.61
CA ALA A 730 -4.77 39.20 20.41
C ALA A 730 -5.43 39.19 19.02
N ALA A 731 -4.66 38.91 17.97
CA ALA A 731 -5.20 38.84 16.61
C ALA A 731 -6.14 37.63 16.40
N ASN A 732 -5.79 36.47 16.97
CA ASN A 732 -6.61 35.26 16.86
C ASN A 732 -7.97 35.42 17.52
N ASN A 733 -8.01 36.13 18.64
CA ASN A 733 -9.21 36.30 19.45
C ASN A 733 -9.81 37.70 19.35
N PHE A 734 -9.46 38.47 18.31
CA PHE A 734 -9.89 39.87 18.17
C PHE A 734 -11.40 40.06 18.37
N ASN A 735 -12.23 39.25 17.71
CA ASN A 735 -13.69 39.34 17.81
C ASN A 735 -14.24 39.10 19.22
N LYS A 736 -13.44 38.53 20.13
CA LYS A 736 -13.84 38.19 21.50
C LYS A 736 -13.55 39.30 22.51
N PHE A 737 -12.56 40.16 22.22
CA PHE A 737 -12.20 41.32 23.05
C PHE A 737 -11.65 42.47 22.17
N PRO A 738 -12.45 43.01 21.23
CA PRO A 738 -11.96 43.84 20.14
C PRO A 738 -11.23 45.10 20.62
N GLU A 739 -11.75 45.81 21.62
CA GLU A 739 -11.14 47.04 22.14
C GLU A 739 -9.74 46.79 22.73
N THR A 740 -9.61 45.77 23.58
CA THR A 740 -8.34 45.41 24.19
C THR A 740 -7.39 44.81 23.16
N ALA A 741 -7.88 43.95 22.25
CA ALA A 741 -7.07 43.34 21.19
C ALA A 741 -6.49 44.41 20.26
N GLU A 742 -7.31 45.36 19.81
CA GLU A 742 -6.88 46.49 18.98
C GLU A 742 -5.82 47.32 19.68
N LYS A 743 -6.05 47.69 20.95
CA LYS A 743 -5.08 48.45 21.73
C LYS A 743 -3.74 47.72 21.83
N LEU A 744 -3.75 46.43 22.15
CA LEU A 744 -2.54 45.62 22.31
C LEU A 744 -1.77 45.46 20.99
N ILE A 745 -2.47 45.14 19.90
CA ILE A 745 -1.83 45.00 18.58
C ILE A 745 -1.21 46.34 18.17
N LYS A 746 -1.88 47.47 18.42
CA LYS A 746 -1.35 48.81 18.15
C LYS A 746 -0.14 49.16 19.02
N GLU A 747 -0.13 48.81 20.30
CA GLU A 747 1.03 48.99 21.17
C GLU A 747 2.22 48.14 20.68
N LEU A 748 1.99 46.85 20.40
CA LEU A 748 3.02 45.92 19.92
C LEU A 748 3.52 46.25 18.50
N SER A 749 2.73 46.96 17.69
CA SER A 749 3.20 47.47 16.39
C SER A 749 4.32 48.50 16.49
N LYS A 750 4.53 49.07 17.69
CA LYS A 750 5.59 50.04 18.01
C LYS A 750 6.66 49.45 18.92
N ASP A 751 6.66 48.14 19.11
CA ASP A 751 7.65 47.44 19.95
C ASP A 751 9.07 47.73 19.48
N GLU A 752 10.03 47.80 20.40
CA GLU A 752 11.43 48.00 20.07
C GLU A 752 12.00 46.86 19.22
N ASN A 753 11.52 45.63 19.43
CA ASN A 753 12.04 44.44 18.79
C ASN A 753 11.39 44.22 17.41
N PRO A 754 12.18 44.16 16.31
CA PRO A 754 11.64 43.93 14.97
C PRO A 754 10.87 42.62 14.80
N GLU A 755 11.20 41.56 15.55
CA GLU A 755 10.46 40.28 15.48
C GLU A 755 9.03 40.46 16.00
N VAL A 756 8.82 41.22 17.08
CA VAL A 756 7.47 41.51 17.60
C VAL A 756 6.67 42.30 16.57
N ARG A 757 7.23 43.37 16.01
CA ARG A 757 6.56 44.18 14.97
C ARG A 757 6.29 43.39 13.69
N TRP A 758 7.22 42.52 13.29
CA TRP A 758 7.03 41.60 12.16
C TRP A 758 5.88 40.63 12.41
N ARG A 759 5.78 40.08 13.64
CA ARG A 759 4.68 39.19 14.05
C ARG A 759 3.35 39.94 14.09
N VAL A 760 3.33 41.21 14.47
CA VAL A 760 2.14 42.07 14.36
C VAL A 760 1.72 42.24 12.90
N ALA A 761 2.64 42.58 11.99
CA ALA A 761 2.35 42.68 10.55
C ALA A 761 1.77 41.37 10.01
N HIS A 762 2.38 40.24 10.37
CA HIS A 762 1.95 38.91 9.96
C HIS A 762 0.58 38.53 10.54
N ALA A 763 0.33 38.85 11.82
CA ALA A 763 -0.93 38.58 12.49
C ALA A 763 -2.07 39.43 11.89
N ALA A 764 -1.82 40.72 11.60
CA ALA A 764 -2.76 41.59 10.91
C ALA A 764 -3.09 41.10 9.49
N ALA A 765 -2.08 40.64 8.75
CA ALA A 765 -2.28 40.09 7.40
C ALA A 765 -3.12 38.81 7.39
N ASN A 766 -2.84 37.86 8.30
CA ASN A 766 -3.54 36.56 8.33
C ASN A 766 -4.91 36.62 8.99
N ASN A 767 -5.16 37.60 9.87
CA ASN A 767 -6.43 37.79 10.53
C ASN A 767 -7.19 39.02 9.99
N PHE A 768 -6.89 39.48 8.78
CA PHE A 768 -7.48 40.70 8.21
C PHE A 768 -9.01 40.73 8.28
N ASN A 769 -9.67 39.58 8.01
CA ASN A 769 -11.14 39.48 8.08
C ASN A 769 -11.73 39.69 9.48
N LYS A 770 -10.94 39.56 10.55
CA LYS A 770 -11.41 39.74 11.94
C LYS A 770 -11.41 41.22 12.35
N PHE A 771 -10.48 42.01 11.81
CA PHE A 771 -10.32 43.42 12.16
C PHE A 771 -9.83 44.27 10.99
N PRO A 772 -10.63 44.39 9.91
CA PRO A 772 -10.16 44.95 8.64
C PRO A 772 -9.66 46.39 8.78
N GLU A 773 -10.39 47.27 9.47
CA GLU A 773 -10.02 48.68 9.64
C GLU A 773 -8.70 48.84 10.42
N THR A 774 -8.58 48.16 11.56
CA THR A 774 -7.37 48.14 12.38
C THR A 774 -6.20 47.52 11.62
N ALA A 775 -6.43 46.39 10.93
CA ALA A 775 -5.40 45.71 10.15
C ALA A 775 -4.88 46.59 9.02
N GLU A 776 -5.77 47.23 8.27
CA GLU A 776 -5.41 48.17 7.21
C GLU A 776 -4.55 49.32 7.73
N LYS A 777 -4.99 49.94 8.84
CA LYS A 777 -4.24 51.03 9.49
C LYS A 777 -2.84 50.59 9.92
N LEU A 778 -2.73 49.42 10.55
CA LEU A 778 -1.44 48.86 10.99
C LEU A 778 -0.52 48.54 9.82
N ILE A 779 -1.04 47.91 8.77
CA ILE A 779 -0.30 47.60 7.54
C ILE A 779 0.24 48.92 6.93
N LYS A 780 -0.56 49.99 6.94
CA LYS A 780 -0.14 51.32 6.48
C LYS A 780 0.89 52.00 7.37
N GLU A 781 0.82 51.82 8.69
CA GLU A 781 1.83 52.35 9.62
C GLU A 781 3.17 51.59 9.46
N LEU A 782 3.11 50.25 9.41
CA LEU A 782 4.26 49.36 9.28
C LEU A 782 4.92 49.42 7.89
N SER A 783 4.27 49.97 6.87
CA SER A 783 4.88 50.22 5.57
C SER A 783 6.05 51.20 5.65
N LYS A 784 6.12 52.01 6.72
CA LYS A 784 7.16 53.00 6.98
C LYS A 784 8.18 52.53 8.03
N ASP A 785 8.10 51.26 8.46
CA ASP A 785 9.05 50.71 9.44
C ASP A 785 10.48 50.77 8.90
N TRP A 786 11.47 51.00 9.76
CA TRP A 786 12.87 51.04 9.36
C TRP A 786 13.41 49.67 8.94
N ASN A 787 12.83 48.58 9.45
CA ASN A 787 13.24 47.22 9.11
C ASN A 787 12.59 46.75 7.80
N SER A 788 13.42 46.36 6.83
CA SER A 788 12.96 45.93 5.51
C SER A 788 12.17 44.62 5.50
N GLU A 789 12.39 43.71 6.47
CA GLU A 789 11.62 42.45 6.55
C GLU A 789 10.16 42.72 6.95
N ILE A 790 9.92 43.76 7.76
CA ILE A 790 8.56 44.23 8.09
C ILE A 790 7.90 44.84 6.86
N ARG A 791 8.58 45.78 6.17
CA ARG A 791 8.06 46.39 4.94
C ARG A 791 7.84 45.37 3.82
N TRP A 792 8.68 44.33 3.74
CA TRP A 792 8.49 43.20 2.83
C TRP A 792 7.21 42.43 3.16
N ASN A 793 6.95 42.15 4.45
CA ASN A 793 5.72 41.50 4.90
C ASN A 793 4.49 42.38 4.65
N VAL A 794 4.61 43.70 4.75
CA VAL A 794 3.54 44.65 4.36
C VAL A 794 3.23 44.57 2.86
N ALA A 795 4.24 44.54 1.99
CA ALA A 795 4.02 44.32 0.56
C ALA A 795 3.32 42.98 0.28
N TYR A 796 3.68 41.94 1.04
CA TYR A 796 3.05 40.62 0.95
C TYR A 796 1.59 40.65 1.44
N ALA A 797 1.32 41.34 2.54
CA ALA A 797 -0.02 41.51 3.10
C ALA A 797 -0.93 42.27 2.14
N ALA A 798 -0.45 43.39 1.57
CA ALA A 798 -1.16 44.17 0.55
C ALA A 798 -1.46 43.33 -0.70
N ALA A 799 -0.53 42.48 -1.12
CA ALA A 799 -0.74 41.59 -2.27
C ALA A 799 -1.81 40.52 -2.01
N ASN A 800 -1.77 39.82 -0.87
CA ASN A 800 -2.67 38.70 -0.60
C ASN A 800 -4.07 39.14 -0.16
N ASN A 801 -4.19 40.32 0.45
CA ASN A 801 -5.45 40.88 0.90
C ASN A 801 -5.95 42.01 -0.02
N PHE A 802 -5.48 42.09 -1.27
CA PHE A 802 -5.83 43.18 -2.19
C PHE A 802 -7.34 43.39 -2.33
N ASN A 803 -8.12 42.31 -2.46
CA ASN A 803 -9.58 42.38 -2.57
C ASN A 803 -10.29 42.93 -1.30
N LYS A 804 -9.58 43.00 -0.17
CA LYS A 804 -10.14 43.43 1.12
C LYS A 804 -9.95 44.92 1.39
N PHE A 805 -8.91 45.54 0.81
CA PHE A 805 -8.61 46.96 0.94
C PHE A 805 -7.93 47.50 -0.34
N PRO A 806 -8.60 47.46 -1.51
CA PRO A 806 -7.96 47.65 -2.81
C PRO A 806 -7.26 49.03 -2.95
N GLU A 807 -7.89 50.12 -2.53
CA GLU A 807 -7.33 51.47 -2.63
C GLU A 807 -6.04 51.61 -1.81
N THR A 808 -6.06 51.17 -0.55
CA THR A 808 -4.89 51.22 0.32
C THR A 808 -3.82 50.23 -0.13
N ALA A 809 -4.20 49.03 -0.57
CA ALA A 809 -3.27 48.04 -1.08
C ALA A 809 -2.54 48.57 -2.31
N GLU A 810 -3.26 49.15 -3.28
CA GLU A 810 -2.67 49.77 -4.47
C GLU A 810 -1.72 50.90 -4.10
N LYS A 811 -2.15 51.80 -3.21
CA LYS A 811 -1.31 52.91 -2.73
C LYS A 811 -0.02 52.41 -2.08
N LEU A 812 -0.11 51.40 -1.21
CA LEU A 812 1.06 50.82 -0.53
C LEU A 812 1.99 50.12 -1.50
N ILE A 813 1.47 49.33 -2.44
CA ILE A 813 2.25 48.69 -3.50
C ILE A 813 2.99 49.76 -4.32
N LYS A 814 2.34 50.88 -4.64
CA LYS A 814 2.95 52.01 -5.35
C LYS A 814 4.02 52.74 -4.53
N GLU A 815 3.81 52.94 -3.24
CA GLU A 815 4.80 53.56 -2.34
C GLU A 815 6.04 52.65 -2.20
N LEU A 816 5.83 51.36 -1.91
CA LEU A 816 6.89 50.36 -1.71
C LEU A 816 7.66 50.02 -3.01
N SER A 817 7.16 50.42 -4.18
CA SER A 817 7.90 50.29 -5.44
C SER A 817 9.21 51.09 -5.45
N ARG A 818 9.31 52.13 -4.61
CA ARG A 818 10.47 53.00 -4.45
C ARG A 818 11.27 52.68 -3.17
N ASP A 819 11.00 51.55 -2.53
CA ASP A 819 11.67 51.16 -1.28
C ASP A 819 13.18 51.00 -1.48
N GLY A 820 13.99 51.42 -0.50
CA GLY A 820 15.45 51.27 -0.57
C GLY A 820 15.92 49.81 -0.62
N ASN A 821 15.12 48.84 -0.16
CA ASN A 821 15.50 47.44 -0.16
C ASN A 821 14.93 46.69 -1.39
N PRO A 822 15.78 46.05 -2.22
CA PRO A 822 15.34 45.36 -3.43
C PRO A 822 14.44 44.14 -3.15
N LYS A 823 14.48 43.52 -1.96
CA LYS A 823 13.54 42.44 -1.60
C LYS A 823 12.10 42.96 -1.56
N VAL A 824 11.90 44.17 -1.05
CA VAL A 824 10.58 44.82 -0.98
C VAL A 824 10.10 45.15 -2.38
N ARG A 825 10.92 45.83 -3.20
CA ARG A 825 10.59 46.16 -4.61
C ARG A 825 10.32 44.93 -5.47
N ARG A 826 11.07 43.84 -5.25
CA ARG A 826 10.80 42.55 -5.91
C ARG A 826 9.43 41.99 -5.52
N ASN A 827 9.01 42.15 -4.26
CA ASN A 827 7.69 41.72 -3.80
C ASN A 827 6.57 42.62 -4.37
N VAL A 828 6.85 43.88 -4.65
CA VAL A 828 5.94 44.77 -5.39
C VAL A 828 5.73 44.26 -6.82
N ALA A 829 6.79 43.85 -7.53
CA ALA A 829 6.64 43.22 -8.85
C ALA A 829 5.79 41.94 -8.79
N TYR A 830 5.93 41.13 -7.73
CA TYR A 830 5.05 39.99 -7.45
C TYR A 830 3.59 40.43 -7.23
N ALA A 831 3.37 41.44 -6.41
CA ALA A 831 2.03 41.95 -6.07
C ALA A 831 1.31 42.50 -7.30
N ALA A 832 2.00 43.31 -8.12
CA ALA A 832 1.49 43.85 -9.38
C ALA A 832 1.14 42.74 -10.37
N ALA A 833 1.97 41.70 -10.50
CA ALA A 833 1.67 40.58 -11.39
C ALA A 833 0.44 39.76 -10.95
N ASN A 834 0.34 39.42 -9.67
CA ASN A 834 -0.73 38.53 -9.21
C ASN A 834 -2.08 39.22 -9.10
N ASN A 835 -2.09 40.53 -8.90
CA ASN A 835 -3.30 41.33 -8.80
C ASN A 835 -3.52 42.20 -10.06
N PHE A 836 -2.91 41.86 -11.19
CA PHE A 836 -2.99 42.66 -12.42
C PHE A 836 -4.45 42.97 -12.84
N ASN A 837 -5.35 41.99 -12.71
CA ASN A 837 -6.77 42.17 -13.05
C ASN A 837 -7.52 43.16 -12.13
N LYS A 838 -6.93 43.51 -10.98
CA LYS A 838 -7.56 44.35 -9.96
C LYS A 838 -7.16 45.82 -10.08
N PHE A 839 -5.97 46.10 -10.63
CA PHE A 839 -5.47 47.46 -10.87
C PHE A 839 -4.58 47.52 -12.12
N PRO A 840 -5.11 47.20 -13.32
CA PRO A 840 -4.30 46.94 -14.50
C PRO A 840 -3.39 48.12 -14.89
N GLU A 841 -3.91 49.35 -14.87
CA GLU A 841 -3.14 50.55 -15.24
C GLU A 841 -1.94 50.78 -14.30
N THR A 842 -2.18 50.74 -12.98
CA THR A 842 -1.12 50.90 -11.99
C THR A 842 -0.17 49.71 -12.00
N ALA A 843 -0.67 48.49 -12.18
CA ALA A 843 0.16 47.29 -12.27
C ALA A 843 1.10 47.35 -13.47
N GLU A 844 0.58 47.71 -14.66
CA GLU A 844 1.38 47.90 -15.87
C GLU A 844 2.44 48.99 -15.67
N LYS A 845 2.04 50.14 -15.12
CA LYS A 845 2.97 51.24 -14.83
C LYS A 845 4.09 50.79 -13.89
N LEU A 846 3.77 50.07 -12.82
CA LEU A 846 4.76 49.57 -11.85
C LEU A 846 5.68 48.52 -12.47
N ILE A 847 5.15 47.58 -13.26
CA ILE A 847 5.95 46.59 -13.99
C ILE A 847 6.92 47.31 -14.94
N LYS A 848 6.46 48.36 -15.64
CA LYS A 848 7.30 49.19 -16.52
C LYS A 848 8.36 49.98 -15.75
N GLU A 849 8.02 50.60 -14.62
CA GLU A 849 8.98 51.33 -13.77
C GLU A 849 10.06 50.37 -13.22
N LEU A 850 9.66 49.23 -12.67
CA LEU A 850 10.55 48.23 -12.08
C LEU A 850 11.39 47.48 -13.13
N SER A 851 11.02 47.53 -14.41
CA SER A 851 11.86 46.99 -15.50
C SER A 851 13.21 47.69 -15.62
N LYS A 852 13.31 48.93 -15.10
CA LYS A 852 14.52 49.76 -15.09
C LYS A 852 15.19 49.83 -13.72
N ASP A 853 14.76 48.99 -12.77
CA ASP A 853 15.31 48.94 -11.42
C ASP A 853 16.82 48.66 -11.45
N GLU A 854 17.60 49.27 -10.56
CA GLU A 854 19.05 49.01 -10.45
C GLU A 854 19.38 47.54 -10.16
N ASN A 855 18.49 46.83 -9.45
CA ASN A 855 18.75 45.49 -8.97
C ASN A 855 18.27 44.43 -9.97
N PRO A 856 19.16 43.53 -10.45
CA PRO A 856 18.80 42.51 -11.44
C PRO A 856 17.73 41.52 -10.94
N LYS A 857 17.62 41.28 -9.62
CA LYS A 857 16.58 40.39 -9.07
C LYS A 857 15.18 40.99 -9.17
N VAL A 858 15.07 42.32 -9.17
CA VAL A 858 13.80 43.03 -9.38
C VAL A 858 13.43 42.96 -10.87
N ARG A 859 14.35 43.34 -11.77
CA ARG A 859 14.16 43.26 -13.23
C ARG A 859 13.84 41.84 -13.70
N GLY A 860 14.51 40.84 -13.14
CA GLY A 860 14.22 39.43 -13.40
C GLY A 860 12.83 38.98 -12.93
N ARG A 861 12.29 39.57 -11.85
CA ARG A 861 10.89 39.32 -11.45
C ARG A 861 9.90 40.03 -12.37
N VAL A 862 10.26 41.19 -12.92
CA VAL A 862 9.48 41.91 -13.93
C VAL A 862 9.35 41.09 -15.21
N ALA A 863 10.42 40.44 -15.69
CA ALA A 863 10.35 39.53 -16.84
C ALA A 863 9.28 38.44 -16.64
N TYR A 864 9.25 37.82 -15.46
CA TYR A 864 8.21 36.84 -15.10
C TYR A 864 6.82 37.46 -14.98
N ALA A 865 6.72 38.67 -14.40
CA ALA A 865 5.46 39.40 -14.25
C ALA A 865 4.82 39.74 -15.61
N ALA A 866 5.62 40.23 -16.55
CA ALA A 866 5.22 40.52 -17.92
C ALA A 866 4.79 39.25 -18.65
N ALA A 867 5.60 38.19 -18.61
CA ALA A 867 5.27 36.92 -19.25
C ALA A 867 3.98 36.30 -18.68
N ASN A 868 3.81 36.33 -17.36
CA ASN A 868 2.63 35.75 -16.71
C ASN A 868 1.33 36.47 -17.06
N ASN A 869 1.40 37.74 -17.43
CA ASN A 869 0.24 38.57 -17.74
C ASN A 869 0.25 39.06 -19.19
N PHE A 870 0.98 38.38 -20.09
CA PHE A 870 1.21 38.81 -21.46
C PHE A 870 -0.09 39.15 -22.20
N ASN A 871 -1.10 38.28 -22.12
CA ASN A 871 -2.40 38.49 -22.79
C ASN A 871 -3.20 39.69 -22.27
N LYS A 872 -2.81 40.28 -21.13
CA LYS A 872 -3.53 41.38 -20.49
C LYS A 872 -3.01 42.76 -20.88
N PHE A 873 -1.75 42.85 -21.30
CA PHE A 873 -1.11 44.09 -21.74
C PHE A 873 -0.06 43.79 -22.82
N HIS A 874 -0.51 43.10 -23.87
CA HIS A 874 0.33 42.47 -24.89
C HIS A 874 1.49 43.36 -25.39
N GLU A 875 1.19 44.54 -25.94
CA GLU A 875 2.20 45.42 -26.54
C GLU A 875 3.29 45.82 -25.53
N THR A 876 2.88 46.25 -24.33
CA THR A 876 3.84 46.62 -23.27
C THR A 876 4.58 45.40 -22.73
N ALA A 877 3.90 44.26 -22.53
CA ALA A 877 4.53 43.03 -22.04
C ALA A 877 5.59 42.53 -23.02
N GLU A 878 5.25 42.46 -24.31
CA GLU A 878 6.15 42.07 -25.38
C GLU A 878 7.36 42.99 -25.46
N LYS A 879 7.14 44.31 -25.47
CA LYS A 879 8.22 45.29 -25.46
C LYS A 879 9.16 45.10 -24.27
N LEU A 880 8.61 44.97 -23.07
CA LEU A 880 9.40 44.80 -21.84
C LEU A 880 10.21 43.50 -21.85
N ILE A 881 9.62 42.38 -22.25
CA ILE A 881 10.35 41.11 -22.30
C ILE A 881 11.46 41.17 -23.37
N ASN A 882 11.20 41.77 -24.53
CA ASN A 882 12.21 42.00 -25.56
C ASN A 882 13.35 42.92 -25.08
N GLU A 883 13.05 44.00 -24.36
CA GLU A 883 14.06 44.87 -23.76
C GLU A 883 14.89 44.11 -22.70
N LEU A 884 14.23 43.39 -21.79
CA LEU A 884 14.90 42.61 -20.73
C LEU A 884 15.70 41.42 -21.28
N SER A 885 15.37 40.91 -22.47
CA SER A 885 16.16 39.88 -23.15
C SER A 885 17.54 40.39 -23.58
N LYS A 886 17.73 41.71 -23.64
CA LYS A 886 18.97 42.40 -23.99
C LYS A 886 19.61 43.11 -22.79
N ASP A 887 19.11 42.84 -21.57
CA ASP A 887 19.62 43.45 -20.33
C ASP A 887 21.12 43.16 -20.15
N GLY A 888 21.88 44.12 -19.62
CA GLY A 888 23.31 43.95 -19.38
C GLY A 888 23.64 42.80 -18.41
N ASN A 889 22.72 42.45 -17.52
CA ASN A 889 22.92 41.39 -16.53
C ASN A 889 22.39 40.02 -17.02
N PRO A 890 23.24 38.97 -17.04
CA PRO A 890 22.83 37.64 -17.50
C PRO A 890 21.75 36.99 -16.63
N GLU A 891 21.64 37.32 -15.34
CA GLU A 891 20.56 36.80 -14.47
C GLU A 891 19.20 37.21 -15.02
N VAL A 892 19.07 38.45 -15.51
CA VAL A 892 17.83 39.01 -16.08
C VAL A 892 17.50 38.34 -17.41
N ARG A 893 18.46 38.27 -18.34
CA ARG A 893 18.27 37.59 -19.64
C ARG A 893 17.91 36.12 -19.47
N GLY A 894 18.56 35.45 -18.52
CA GLY A 894 18.19 34.10 -18.14
C GLY A 894 16.79 34.01 -17.54
N ARG A 895 16.32 35.02 -16.79
CA ARG A 895 14.95 35.03 -16.24
C ARG A 895 13.92 35.24 -17.35
N VAL A 896 14.28 35.95 -18.42
CA VAL A 896 13.48 36.03 -19.65
C VAL A 896 13.33 34.65 -20.30
N ALA A 897 14.43 33.92 -20.52
CA ALA A 897 14.36 32.54 -21.05
C ALA A 897 13.44 31.64 -20.20
N TYR A 898 13.61 31.70 -18.87
CA TYR A 898 12.77 30.94 -17.94
C TYR A 898 11.29 31.39 -17.98
N ALA A 899 11.03 32.69 -18.07
CA ALA A 899 9.69 33.24 -18.12
C ALA A 899 8.96 32.88 -19.43
N ALA A 900 9.67 32.95 -20.56
CA ALA A 900 9.21 32.50 -21.87
C ALA A 900 8.87 31.00 -21.86
N ALA A 901 9.73 30.16 -21.29
CA ALA A 901 9.48 28.73 -21.16
C ALA A 901 8.22 28.40 -20.34
N ASN A 902 8.08 29.00 -19.15
CA ASN A 902 6.96 28.69 -18.24
C ASN A 902 5.62 29.28 -18.71
N ASN A 903 5.65 30.28 -19.58
CA ASN A 903 4.45 30.94 -20.10
C ASN A 903 4.30 30.78 -21.62
N PHE A 904 4.94 29.76 -22.21
CA PHE A 904 4.98 29.57 -23.66
C PHE A 904 3.58 29.64 -24.31
N ASN A 905 2.57 29.04 -23.68
CA ASN A 905 1.20 29.01 -24.19
C ASN A 905 0.52 30.38 -24.27
N LYS A 906 1.05 31.40 -23.58
CA LYS A 906 0.49 32.76 -23.60
C LYS A 906 1.01 33.57 -24.79
N PHE A 907 2.22 33.29 -25.26
CA PHE A 907 2.87 34.05 -26.33
C PHE A 907 3.85 33.17 -27.13
N PRO A 908 3.35 32.13 -27.82
CA PRO A 908 4.21 31.10 -28.40
C PRO A 908 5.22 31.66 -29.40
N GLU A 909 4.79 32.53 -30.32
CA GLU A 909 5.67 33.13 -31.34
C GLU A 909 6.79 33.97 -30.72
N THR A 910 6.44 34.91 -29.83
CA THR A 910 7.40 35.76 -29.14
C THR A 910 8.30 34.93 -28.22
N ALA A 911 7.75 33.93 -27.51
CA ALA A 911 8.50 33.06 -26.61
C ALA A 911 9.53 32.23 -27.39
N GLU A 912 9.12 31.61 -28.50
CA GLU A 912 10.00 30.83 -29.36
C GLU A 912 11.11 31.70 -29.96
N LYS A 913 10.76 32.90 -30.46
CA LYS A 913 11.74 33.87 -30.96
C LYS A 913 12.77 34.23 -29.89
N LEU A 914 12.33 34.54 -28.67
CA LEU A 914 13.22 34.88 -27.54
C LEU A 914 14.13 33.72 -27.15
N ILE A 915 13.58 32.50 -27.08
CA ILE A 915 14.34 31.28 -26.78
C ILE A 915 15.41 31.06 -27.85
N LYS A 916 15.08 31.24 -29.14
CA LYS A 916 16.04 31.18 -30.26
C LYS A 916 17.13 32.25 -30.15
N GLU A 917 16.77 33.50 -29.88
CA GLU A 917 17.74 34.60 -29.76
C GLU A 917 18.70 34.37 -28.57
N LEU A 918 18.16 34.00 -27.40
CA LEU A 918 18.93 33.76 -26.18
C LEU A 918 19.79 32.49 -26.25
N SER A 919 19.55 31.58 -27.20
CA SER A 919 20.42 30.43 -27.44
C SER A 919 21.84 30.84 -27.86
N LYS A 920 21.98 32.05 -28.43
CA LYS A 920 23.25 32.63 -28.88
C LYS A 920 23.84 33.63 -27.88
N ASP A 921 23.27 33.72 -26.68
CA ASP A 921 23.73 34.66 -25.65
C ASP A 921 25.19 34.40 -25.28
N GLY A 922 25.98 35.45 -25.01
CA GLY A 922 27.37 35.28 -24.61
C GLY A 922 27.56 34.56 -23.27
N ASN A 923 26.55 34.57 -22.38
CA ASN A 923 26.65 33.96 -21.07
C ASN A 923 26.09 32.52 -21.04
N PRO A 924 26.87 31.53 -20.55
CA PRO A 924 26.45 30.13 -20.53
C PRO A 924 25.26 29.85 -19.60
N GLU A 925 25.04 30.62 -18.54
CA GLU A 925 23.87 30.43 -17.66
C GLU A 925 22.57 30.71 -18.42
N VAL A 926 22.59 31.71 -19.31
CA VAL A 926 21.45 32.06 -20.18
C VAL A 926 21.18 30.94 -21.18
N ARG A 927 22.22 30.51 -21.91
CA ARG A 927 22.11 29.40 -22.87
C ARG A 927 21.69 28.09 -22.21
N GLY A 928 22.16 27.83 -20.99
CA GLY A 928 21.70 26.71 -20.19
C GLY A 928 20.20 26.81 -19.83
N ARG A 929 19.68 28.01 -19.55
CA ARG A 929 18.23 28.19 -19.33
C ARG A 929 17.43 28.04 -20.61
N VAL A 930 18.02 28.28 -21.78
CA VAL A 930 17.44 27.96 -23.08
C VAL A 930 17.40 26.45 -23.31
N ALA A 931 18.45 25.70 -22.97
CA ALA A 931 18.41 24.23 -23.01
C ALA A 931 17.27 23.67 -22.14
N TYR A 932 17.13 24.18 -20.91
CA TYR A 932 15.99 23.85 -20.04
C TYR A 932 14.63 24.23 -20.66
N ALA A 933 14.54 25.38 -21.34
CA ALA A 933 13.32 25.83 -22.00
C ALA A 933 12.92 24.90 -23.15
N ALA A 934 13.88 24.49 -23.98
CA ALA A 934 13.69 23.56 -25.09
C ALA A 934 13.27 22.16 -24.60
N ASP A 935 13.91 21.66 -23.54
CA ASP A 935 13.56 20.41 -22.85
C ASP A 935 12.09 20.41 -22.38
N ASN A 936 11.73 21.33 -21.48
CA ASN A 936 10.40 21.33 -20.84
C ASN A 936 9.24 21.65 -21.78
N ASN A 937 9.52 22.22 -22.95
CA ASN A 937 8.50 22.60 -23.92
C ASN A 937 8.68 21.91 -25.27
N PHE A 938 9.39 20.78 -25.32
CA PHE A 938 9.64 20.06 -26.56
C PHE A 938 8.35 19.80 -27.37
N ASN A 939 7.27 19.40 -26.70
CA ASN A 939 5.97 19.13 -27.34
C ASN A 939 5.32 20.36 -27.97
N LYS A 940 5.74 21.58 -27.59
CA LYS A 940 5.10 22.83 -28.03
C LYS A 940 5.78 23.44 -29.25
N PHE A 941 7.07 23.17 -29.44
CA PHE A 941 7.84 23.64 -30.60
C PHE A 941 8.93 22.61 -30.98
N PRO A 942 8.54 21.38 -31.35
CA PRO A 942 9.46 20.24 -31.45
C PRO A 942 10.62 20.49 -32.44
N GLU A 943 10.35 21.03 -33.62
CA GLU A 943 11.38 21.31 -34.63
C GLU A 943 12.44 22.30 -34.12
N THR A 944 11.99 23.39 -33.50
CA THR A 944 12.88 24.40 -32.92
C THR A 944 13.60 23.84 -31.70
N ALA A 945 12.90 23.11 -30.82
CA ALA A 945 13.48 22.54 -29.61
C ALA A 945 14.60 21.55 -29.98
N GLU A 946 14.33 20.64 -30.91
CA GLU A 946 15.32 19.69 -31.42
C GLU A 946 16.52 20.40 -32.03
N LYS A 947 16.29 21.42 -32.88
CA LYS A 947 17.35 22.21 -33.47
C LYS A 947 18.21 22.90 -32.41
N LEU A 948 17.60 23.52 -31.41
CA LEU A 948 18.31 24.18 -30.32
C LEU A 948 19.11 23.20 -29.47
N ILE A 949 18.53 22.05 -29.13
CA ILE A 949 19.21 20.97 -28.41
C ILE A 949 20.43 20.49 -29.20
N LYS A 950 20.30 20.29 -30.52
CA LYS A 950 21.42 19.96 -31.43
C LYS A 950 22.49 21.05 -31.46
N GLU A 951 22.12 22.32 -31.58
CA GLU A 951 23.07 23.42 -31.61
C GLU A 951 23.82 23.56 -30.28
N LEU A 952 23.10 23.50 -29.16
CA LEU A 952 23.66 23.64 -27.80
C LEU A 952 24.48 22.41 -27.37
N SER A 953 24.34 21.26 -28.04
CA SER A 953 25.21 20.10 -27.81
C SER A 953 26.69 20.40 -28.12
N LYS A 954 26.94 21.40 -28.97
CA LYS A 954 28.28 21.86 -29.39
C LYS A 954 28.71 23.14 -28.68
N ASP A 955 27.99 23.55 -27.65
CA ASP A 955 28.27 24.77 -26.91
C ASP A 955 29.67 24.71 -26.28
N GLY A 956 30.41 25.83 -26.25
CA GLY A 956 31.74 25.85 -25.64
C GLY A 956 31.74 25.63 -24.12
N ASN A 957 30.60 25.81 -23.43
CA ASN A 957 30.50 25.62 -22.00
C ASN A 957 29.91 24.24 -21.62
N PRO A 958 30.59 23.47 -20.75
CA PRO A 958 30.16 22.12 -20.39
C PRO A 958 28.84 22.08 -19.60
N GLU A 959 28.48 23.09 -18.82
CA GLU A 959 27.18 23.11 -18.12
C GLU A 959 26.01 23.15 -19.11
N VAL A 960 26.18 23.84 -20.24
CA VAL A 960 25.17 23.91 -21.30
C VAL A 960 25.05 22.55 -21.98
N ARG A 961 26.17 21.94 -22.38
CA ARG A 961 26.19 20.58 -22.98
C ARG A 961 25.63 19.53 -22.03
N GLY A 962 25.88 19.66 -20.73
CA GLY A 962 25.29 18.80 -19.70
C GLY A 962 23.76 18.92 -19.63
N ARG A 963 23.20 20.13 -19.72
CA ARG A 963 21.74 20.30 -19.82
C ARG A 963 21.16 19.73 -21.10
N VAL A 964 21.92 19.70 -22.19
CA VAL A 964 21.52 19.02 -23.44
C VAL A 964 21.47 17.51 -23.24
N ALA A 965 22.39 16.90 -22.49
CA ALA A 965 22.30 15.48 -22.13
C ALA A 965 20.99 15.17 -21.38
N TYR A 966 20.60 16.01 -20.41
CA TYR A 966 19.29 15.89 -19.74
C TYR A 966 18.11 16.08 -20.69
N ALA A 967 18.20 17.03 -21.62
CA ALA A 967 17.14 17.26 -22.60
C ALA A 967 16.96 16.05 -23.55
N ALA A 968 18.05 15.40 -23.95
CA ALA A 968 18.04 14.18 -24.75
C ALA A 968 17.48 12.99 -23.97
N ASP A 969 17.81 12.87 -22.68
CA ASP A 969 17.26 11.87 -21.76
C ASP A 969 15.73 12.01 -21.61
N ASN A 970 15.27 13.19 -21.14
CA ASN A 970 13.85 13.46 -20.85
C ASN A 970 12.92 13.33 -22.05
N ASN A 971 13.44 13.50 -23.26
CA ASN A 971 12.65 13.55 -24.49
C ASN A 971 13.07 12.48 -25.50
N PHE A 972 13.74 11.41 -25.05
CA PHE A 972 14.22 10.34 -25.93
C PHE A 972 13.11 9.80 -26.85
N ASP A 973 11.92 9.56 -26.31
CA ASP A 973 10.78 9.02 -27.07
C ASP A 973 10.26 9.97 -28.16
N LYS A 974 10.61 11.25 -28.08
CA LYS A 974 10.12 12.29 -28.99
C LYS A 974 11.04 12.52 -30.18
N PHE A 975 12.33 12.20 -30.03
CA PHE A 975 13.33 12.32 -31.10
C PHE A 975 14.44 11.26 -30.99
N PRO A 976 14.09 9.96 -30.99
CA PRO A 976 14.98 8.87 -30.57
C PRO A 976 16.30 8.83 -31.35
N GLU A 977 16.27 8.98 -32.69
CA GLU A 977 17.47 8.96 -33.52
C GLU A 977 18.45 10.10 -33.17
N THR A 978 17.92 11.31 -33.01
CA THR A 978 18.71 12.47 -32.62
C THR A 978 19.20 12.32 -31.17
N ALA A 979 18.35 11.85 -30.25
CA ALA A 979 18.67 11.70 -28.85
C ALA A 979 19.79 10.68 -28.65
N GLU A 980 19.69 9.50 -29.28
CA GLU A 980 20.75 8.48 -29.28
C GLU A 980 22.06 9.05 -29.82
N LYS A 981 22.01 9.75 -30.95
CA LYS A 981 23.20 10.38 -31.54
C LYS A 981 23.84 11.40 -30.59
N LEU A 982 23.03 12.24 -29.95
CA LEU A 982 23.52 13.24 -28.99
C LEU A 982 24.12 12.59 -27.76
N ILE A 983 23.47 11.58 -27.17
CA ILE A 983 24.00 10.82 -26.02
C ILE A 983 25.35 10.19 -26.39
N LYS A 984 25.45 9.61 -27.60
CA LYS A 984 26.70 9.03 -28.12
C LYS A 984 27.79 10.08 -28.34
N GLU A 985 27.47 11.26 -28.86
CA GLU A 985 28.43 12.35 -29.03
C GLU A 985 28.90 12.91 -27.67
N LEU A 986 27.98 13.15 -26.74
CA LEU A 986 28.25 13.69 -25.41
C LEU A 986 28.98 12.68 -24.50
N SER A 987 28.86 11.38 -24.76
CA SER A 987 29.66 10.36 -24.07
C SER A 987 31.17 10.48 -24.36
N LYS A 988 31.55 11.19 -25.43
CA LYS A 988 32.94 11.44 -25.83
C LYS A 988 33.39 12.86 -25.55
N ASP A 989 32.60 13.62 -24.79
CA ASP A 989 32.88 15.02 -24.48
C ASP A 989 34.20 15.16 -23.71
N GLU A 990 34.94 16.25 -23.93
CA GLU A 990 36.16 16.56 -23.19
C GLU A 990 35.90 16.73 -21.68
N ASN A 991 34.70 17.18 -21.31
CA ASN A 991 34.37 17.46 -19.92
C ASN A 991 33.75 16.23 -19.24
N PRO A 992 34.30 15.79 -18.09
CA PRO A 992 33.83 14.60 -17.39
C PRO A 992 32.39 14.74 -16.86
N GLU A 993 31.94 15.94 -16.50
CA GLU A 993 30.55 16.10 -16.05
C GLU A 993 29.56 15.85 -17.18
N VAL A 994 29.89 16.22 -18.42
CA VAL A 994 29.05 15.97 -19.60
C VAL A 994 29.02 14.48 -19.92
N ARG A 995 30.18 13.81 -19.95
CA ARG A 995 30.26 12.35 -20.14
C ARG A 995 29.45 11.59 -19.09
N GLY A 996 29.53 12.03 -17.83
CA GLY A 996 28.76 11.45 -16.75
C GLY A 996 27.24 11.66 -16.86
N MET A 997 26.78 12.79 -17.43
CA MET A 997 25.35 12.98 -17.73
C MET A 997 24.90 12.13 -18.92
N ALA A 998 25.76 11.94 -19.93
CA ALA A 998 25.49 11.03 -21.04
C ALA A 998 25.41 9.56 -20.57
N ALA A 999 26.23 9.15 -19.59
CA ALA A 999 26.11 7.83 -18.96
C ALA A 999 24.72 7.63 -18.33
N HIS A 1000 24.26 8.61 -17.54
CA HIS A 1000 22.94 8.57 -16.92
C HIS A 1000 21.82 8.51 -17.97
N ALA A 1001 21.91 9.31 -19.03
CA ALA A 1001 20.93 9.29 -20.12
C ALA A 1001 20.90 7.94 -20.88
N ALA A 1002 22.06 7.29 -21.04
CA ALA A 1002 22.17 5.97 -21.65
C ALA A 1002 21.54 4.87 -20.78
N ASP A 1003 21.72 4.95 -19.47
CA ASP A 1003 21.14 4.02 -18.51
C ASP A 1003 19.61 4.16 -18.40
N ASN A 1004 19.12 5.39 -18.20
CA ASN A 1004 17.68 5.70 -18.12
C ASN A 1004 16.87 5.23 -19.33
N ASN A 1005 17.50 5.18 -20.50
CA ASN A 1005 16.87 4.81 -21.76
C ASN A 1005 17.45 3.50 -22.31
N PHE A 1006 18.03 2.66 -21.45
CA PHE A 1006 18.68 1.41 -21.85
C PHE A 1006 17.75 0.52 -22.69
N ASP A 1007 16.49 0.35 -22.27
CA ASP A 1007 15.48 -0.45 -22.97
C ASP A 1007 15.17 0.05 -24.40
N LYS A 1008 15.48 1.32 -24.70
CA LYS A 1008 15.15 1.98 -25.98
C LYS A 1008 16.27 1.87 -27.01
N PHE A 1009 17.52 1.71 -26.58
CA PHE A 1009 18.68 1.53 -27.46
C PHE A 1009 19.76 0.63 -26.83
N PRO A 1010 19.42 -0.62 -26.44
CA PRO A 1010 20.22 -1.43 -25.53
C PRO A 1010 21.64 -1.70 -26.04
N GLU A 1011 21.82 -1.98 -27.33
CA GLU A 1011 23.15 -2.26 -27.90
C GLU A 1011 24.09 -1.05 -27.82
N THR A 1012 23.58 0.15 -28.11
CA THR A 1012 24.38 1.38 -28.05
C THR A 1012 24.59 1.78 -26.58
N ALA A 1013 23.55 1.71 -25.75
CA ALA A 1013 23.61 2.04 -24.33
C ALA A 1013 24.63 1.15 -23.58
N GLU A 1014 24.60 -0.17 -23.81
CA GLU A 1014 25.56 -1.12 -23.24
C GLU A 1014 27.00 -0.75 -23.61
N LYS A 1015 27.27 -0.51 -24.90
CA LYS A 1015 28.61 -0.12 -25.37
C LYS A 1015 29.07 1.19 -24.74
N LEU A 1016 28.17 2.16 -24.59
CA LEU A 1016 28.47 3.45 -23.96
C LEU A 1016 28.77 3.28 -22.46
N LEU A 1017 27.93 2.60 -21.70
CA LEU A 1017 28.14 2.35 -20.27
C LEU A 1017 29.42 1.55 -20.02
N LYS A 1018 29.70 0.54 -20.85
CA LYS A 1018 30.95 -0.22 -20.79
C LYS A 1018 32.17 0.66 -21.06
N ASN A 1019 32.14 1.52 -22.08
CA ASN A 1019 33.26 2.42 -22.35
C ASN A 1019 33.45 3.45 -21.22
N LEU A 1020 32.36 4.04 -20.72
CA LEU A 1020 32.39 5.05 -19.64
C LEU A 1020 32.77 4.44 -18.28
N SER A 1021 32.54 3.14 -18.06
CA SER A 1021 33.04 2.43 -16.88
C SER A 1021 34.57 2.36 -16.82
N MET A 1022 35.23 2.50 -17.97
CA MET A 1022 36.68 2.54 -18.10
C MET A 1022 37.21 3.97 -18.31
N ASP A 1023 36.38 4.99 -18.11
CA ASP A 1023 36.77 6.39 -18.28
C ASP A 1023 37.92 6.76 -17.35
N GLU A 1024 38.82 7.63 -17.82
CA GLU A 1024 39.96 8.11 -17.03
C GLU A 1024 39.52 8.84 -15.74
N ASN A 1025 38.37 9.52 -15.80
CA ASN A 1025 37.87 10.33 -14.70
C ASN A 1025 37.03 9.48 -13.71
N PRO A 1026 37.42 9.42 -12.42
CA PRO A 1026 36.69 8.65 -11.41
C PRO A 1026 35.26 9.13 -11.18
N ASP A 1027 34.94 10.41 -11.42
CA ASP A 1027 33.58 10.93 -11.28
C ASP A 1027 32.66 10.44 -12.41
N VAL A 1028 33.18 10.23 -13.62
CA VAL A 1028 32.43 9.61 -14.73
C VAL A 1028 32.13 8.16 -14.39
N ARG A 1029 33.16 7.42 -13.98
CA ARG A 1029 33.03 6.03 -13.50
C ARG A 1029 32.05 5.92 -12.34
N GLY A 1030 32.07 6.85 -11.39
CA GLY A 1030 31.13 6.90 -10.27
C GLY A 1030 29.69 7.16 -10.69
N ARG A 1031 29.47 8.00 -11.72
CA ARG A 1031 28.13 8.22 -12.28
C ARG A 1031 27.61 7.02 -13.06
N VAL A 1032 28.47 6.31 -13.81
CA VAL A 1032 28.11 5.02 -14.42
C VAL A 1032 27.72 4.02 -13.34
N ALA A 1033 28.54 3.90 -12.29
CA ALA A 1033 28.26 3.01 -11.18
C ALA A 1033 26.94 3.35 -10.49
N TYR A 1034 26.67 4.65 -10.28
CA TYR A 1034 25.44 5.12 -9.66
C TYR A 1034 24.22 4.82 -10.52
N ALA A 1035 24.28 5.09 -11.82
CA ALA A 1035 23.19 4.83 -12.77
C ALA A 1035 22.87 3.32 -12.82
N VAL A 1036 23.89 2.50 -13.10
CA VAL A 1036 23.75 1.03 -13.12
C VAL A 1036 23.24 0.47 -11.79
N ALA A 1037 23.65 1.05 -10.65
CA ALA A 1037 23.16 0.63 -9.34
C ALA A 1037 21.72 1.08 -9.08
N TYR A 1038 21.29 2.21 -9.63
CA TYR A 1038 19.92 2.72 -9.51
C TYR A 1038 18.93 1.80 -10.22
N ASP A 1039 19.21 1.43 -11.48
CA ASP A 1039 18.36 0.55 -12.30
C ASP A 1039 18.84 -0.91 -12.36
N PHE A 1040 19.61 -1.35 -11.37
CA PHE A 1040 20.32 -2.65 -11.33
C PHE A 1040 19.48 -3.84 -11.82
N ASN A 1041 18.25 -4.00 -11.32
CA ASN A 1041 17.39 -5.15 -11.64
C ASN A 1041 16.77 -5.10 -13.05
N LYS A 1042 16.85 -3.97 -13.75
CA LYS A 1042 16.31 -3.79 -15.11
C LYS A 1042 17.37 -4.01 -16.19
N LEU A 1043 18.65 -3.97 -15.81
CA LEU A 1043 19.77 -4.05 -16.74
C LEU A 1043 20.23 -5.49 -16.97
N PRO A 1044 20.78 -5.83 -18.14
CA PRO A 1044 21.35 -7.16 -18.39
C PRO A 1044 22.57 -7.41 -17.49
N VAL A 1045 22.87 -8.69 -17.25
CA VAL A 1045 23.92 -9.14 -16.32
C VAL A 1045 25.29 -8.56 -16.68
N GLU A 1046 25.56 -8.39 -17.96
CA GLU A 1046 26.79 -7.81 -18.51
C GLU A 1046 27.01 -6.37 -18.05
N VAL A 1047 25.92 -5.58 -17.95
CA VAL A 1047 25.95 -4.19 -17.48
C VAL A 1047 25.98 -4.14 -15.95
N GLN A 1048 25.21 -5.00 -15.28
CA GLN A 1048 25.25 -5.14 -13.81
C GLN A 1048 26.66 -5.45 -13.30
N ASN A 1049 27.40 -6.30 -14.03
CA ASN A 1049 28.76 -6.68 -13.68
C ASN A 1049 29.78 -5.54 -13.78
N LEU A 1050 29.44 -4.41 -14.42
CA LEU A 1050 30.29 -3.21 -14.38
C LEU A 1050 30.49 -2.72 -12.94
N LEU A 1051 29.53 -2.98 -12.03
CA LEU A 1051 29.66 -2.60 -10.62
C LEU A 1051 30.80 -3.32 -9.90
N ASP A 1052 31.19 -4.52 -10.33
CA ASP A 1052 32.29 -5.27 -9.71
C ASP A 1052 33.61 -4.49 -9.76
N GLY A 1053 33.83 -3.74 -10.86
CA GLY A 1053 35.00 -2.88 -11.04
C GLY A 1053 34.85 -1.45 -10.51
N LEU A 1054 33.66 -1.04 -10.10
CA LEU A 1054 33.31 0.37 -9.80
C LEU A 1054 32.88 0.61 -8.34
N GLN A 1055 33.07 -0.37 -7.46
CA GLN A 1055 32.59 -0.31 -6.06
C GLN A 1055 33.10 0.92 -5.30
N LYS A 1056 34.37 1.31 -5.51
CA LYS A 1056 34.99 2.45 -4.83
C LYS A 1056 34.38 3.77 -5.28
N GLU A 1057 34.16 3.91 -6.58
CA GLU A 1057 33.55 5.08 -7.20
C GLU A 1057 32.07 5.22 -6.83
N LEU A 1058 31.31 4.11 -6.82
CA LEU A 1058 29.93 4.06 -6.34
C LEU A 1058 29.82 4.55 -4.90
N VAL A 1059 30.68 4.03 -4.02
CA VAL A 1059 30.76 4.44 -2.61
C VAL A 1059 31.04 5.94 -2.47
N SER A 1060 31.97 6.48 -3.27
CA SER A 1060 32.28 7.91 -3.28
C SER A 1060 31.08 8.76 -3.68
N GLU A 1061 30.34 8.34 -4.70
CA GLU A 1061 29.19 9.10 -5.22
C GLU A 1061 28.00 9.08 -4.23
N ILE A 1062 27.73 7.92 -3.62
CA ILE A 1062 26.73 7.79 -2.54
C ILE A 1062 27.12 8.66 -1.33
N GLU A 1063 28.41 8.74 -0.97
CA GLU A 1063 28.89 9.64 0.09
C GLU A 1063 28.73 11.13 -0.24
N LYS A 1064 28.81 11.51 -1.51
CA LYS A 1064 28.53 12.89 -1.95
C LYS A 1064 27.04 13.20 -1.85
N LEU A 1065 26.18 12.33 -2.40
CA LEU A 1065 24.72 12.54 -2.44
C LEU A 1065 24.08 12.52 -1.05
N SER A 1066 24.56 11.66 -0.16
CA SER A 1066 24.13 11.62 1.26
C SER A 1066 24.43 12.92 2.04
N LYS A 1067 25.34 13.77 1.53
CA LYS A 1067 25.62 15.10 2.10
C LYS A 1067 24.69 16.20 1.57
N SER A 1068 23.83 15.90 0.59
CA SER A 1068 22.86 16.85 0.04
C SER A 1068 21.82 17.29 1.09
N ARG A 1069 21.35 18.54 0.98
CA ARG A 1069 20.26 19.11 1.78
C ARG A 1069 18.87 18.77 1.22
N HIS A 1070 18.79 18.18 0.04
CA HIS A 1070 17.54 17.77 -0.60
C HIS A 1070 17.13 16.35 -0.17
N ASN A 1071 15.90 16.19 0.34
CA ASN A 1071 15.41 14.90 0.86
C ASN A 1071 15.30 13.82 -0.23
N GLN A 1072 14.94 14.20 -1.45
CA GLN A 1072 14.80 13.29 -2.59
C GLN A 1072 16.11 12.55 -2.90
N ASN A 1073 17.25 13.23 -2.87
CA ASN A 1073 18.57 12.62 -3.07
C ASN A 1073 18.93 11.60 -1.98
N ARG A 1074 18.36 11.72 -0.77
CA ARG A 1074 18.60 10.76 0.33
C ARG A 1074 17.76 9.50 0.18
N GLU A 1075 16.55 9.62 -0.35
CA GLU A 1075 15.69 8.47 -0.67
C GLU A 1075 16.26 7.68 -1.84
N GLN A 1076 16.69 8.37 -2.91
CA GLN A 1076 17.37 7.74 -4.05
C GLN A 1076 18.66 7.02 -3.65
N VAL A 1077 19.40 7.53 -2.65
CA VAL A 1077 20.58 6.84 -2.11
C VAL A 1077 20.19 5.53 -1.40
N ILE A 1078 19.04 5.47 -0.73
CA ILE A 1078 18.57 4.23 -0.09
C ILE A 1078 18.20 3.20 -1.17
N ASP A 1079 17.51 3.63 -2.23
CA ASP A 1079 17.12 2.75 -3.34
C ASP A 1079 18.35 2.15 -4.03
N VAL A 1080 19.37 2.97 -4.32
CA VAL A 1080 20.67 2.52 -4.89
C VAL A 1080 21.37 1.50 -3.99
N LEU A 1081 21.39 1.75 -2.67
CA LEU A 1081 22.00 0.83 -1.70
C LEU A 1081 21.24 -0.49 -1.57
N LEU A 1082 19.92 -0.49 -1.77
CA LEU A 1082 19.08 -1.69 -1.77
C LEU A 1082 19.24 -2.48 -3.08
N ASN A 1083 19.19 -1.80 -4.22
CA ASN A 1083 19.24 -2.41 -5.55
C ASN A 1083 20.61 -3.04 -5.84
N ALA A 1084 21.71 -2.36 -5.51
CA ALA A 1084 23.07 -2.87 -5.73
C ALA A 1084 23.68 -3.58 -4.52
N LYS A 1085 22.88 -4.00 -3.53
CA LYS A 1085 23.36 -4.58 -2.27
C LYS A 1085 24.26 -5.80 -2.46
N SER A 1086 23.97 -6.65 -3.45
CA SER A 1086 24.74 -7.86 -3.78
C SER A 1086 26.14 -7.56 -4.30
N LYS A 1087 26.38 -6.34 -4.81
CA LYS A 1087 27.61 -5.90 -5.47
C LYS A 1087 28.39 -4.86 -4.67
N LEU A 1088 27.86 -4.38 -3.54
CA LEU A 1088 28.49 -3.38 -2.67
C LEU A 1088 29.37 -4.03 -1.59
N LEU A 1089 30.53 -3.42 -1.30
CA LEU A 1089 31.35 -3.80 -0.14
C LEU A 1089 30.57 -3.55 1.16
N LYS A 1090 30.34 -4.64 1.90
CA LYS A 1090 29.49 -4.68 3.12
C LYS A 1090 29.88 -3.61 4.14
N GLU A 1091 31.17 -3.37 4.35
CA GLU A 1091 31.69 -2.37 5.29
C GLU A 1091 31.42 -0.91 4.84
N SER A 1092 31.49 -0.63 3.53
CA SER A 1092 31.24 0.70 2.99
C SER A 1092 29.76 1.05 3.01
N ALA A 1093 28.87 0.11 2.68
CA ALA A 1093 27.43 0.30 2.73
C ALA A 1093 26.93 0.60 4.15
N ILE A 1094 27.42 -0.15 5.16
CA ILE A 1094 27.09 0.06 6.58
C ILE A 1094 27.52 1.47 7.05
N LYS A 1095 28.76 1.87 6.74
CA LYS A 1095 29.31 3.18 7.14
C LYS A 1095 28.54 4.37 6.56
N ILE A 1096 27.96 4.22 5.36
CA ILE A 1096 27.16 5.27 4.72
C ILE A 1096 25.73 5.30 5.26
N PHE A 1097 25.09 4.14 5.46
CA PHE A 1097 23.80 4.03 6.13
C PHE A 1097 23.82 4.70 7.52
N ASP A 1098 24.86 4.42 8.32
CA ASP A 1098 25.09 5.04 9.63
C ASP A 1098 25.16 6.56 9.58
N LYS A 1099 25.85 7.14 8.58
CA LYS A 1099 25.98 8.59 8.41
C LYS A 1099 24.65 9.25 8.01
N ILE A 1100 23.83 8.59 7.19
CA ILE A 1100 22.52 9.10 6.75
C ILE A 1100 21.52 9.07 7.92
N ILE A 1101 21.51 7.98 8.69
CA ILE A 1101 20.65 7.82 9.87
C ILE A 1101 21.00 8.85 10.95
N LYS A 1102 22.30 9.07 11.24
CA LYS A 1102 22.77 10.07 12.22
C LYS A 1102 22.42 11.52 11.88
N ARG A 1103 22.14 11.84 10.61
CA ARG A 1103 21.77 13.20 10.15
C ARG A 1103 20.25 13.43 10.02
N ARG A 1104 19.44 12.38 10.20
CA ARG A 1104 17.96 12.43 10.21
C ARG A 1104 17.41 12.59 11.63
N LYS A 1105 18.19 12.21 12.65
CA LYS A 1105 18.02 12.63 14.05
C LYS A 1105 18.58 14.04 14.24
#